data_AF-A0A520MAI7-F1
#
_entry.id   AF-A0A520MAI7-F1
#
_cell.length_a   1.000
_cell.length_b   1.000
_cell.length_c   1.000
_cell.angle_alpha   90.00
_cell.angle_beta   90.00
_cell.angle_gamma   90.00
#
_symmetry.space_group_name_H-M   'P 1'
#
loop_
_entity.id
_entity.type
_entity.pdbx_description
1 polymer ?
#
loop_
_entity_poly.entity_id
_entity_poly.type
_entity_poly.pdbx_seq_one_letter_code
_entity_poly.pdbx_strand_id
1 'polypeptide(L)'
;MNKKSFIILIVTAVLSIPFKSQAKEIPFPLPNHDGLPGDSSKPVKVYILAGQSNMVGMGNLSGAKNIYDGVFLSSDPNVPDSPLQIFKVGNYKTSPLAVFNSEGQTVTKQISRGQFEVSLNGIYHLNCGFGDNSYCFMQIDGKEVYRRELGGKPVKQAITLQSGKRYNFKISGFEGVPPRFWMQKTDLLGNGDLEAVVKREGNFPWLLDEESEWTVRQDVYFQEARLAKDGKGSPLSATSNGKSIGPELGFGHVLGTFHGEQVLLIKTAQGNRSLGFDFRPPSSGRTDPDNQFESAEYKLMIEGVRKTLNNIAKVVPDYKNQGYEIAGFVWFQGHKDSFSEVLIEEYEKHLANLINDVRKEFDTPKLPVVVATIGFGGHNMQEKFLNIHQAQMDISDTKKHPEYAGTVASVDTRDFWREVDESPKGEDYHYNRNAETYMLIGDALGRAMVRLLGGKAEPLPLAPRPKRVIVEKGNELSEEKKSATQKALKPIILDGIVAAYIANPRYRKVLLQEASGERPQRENQFLRGVMYGLENCYRAAGIDDYDWRSFGPDFNEVQWSYYSFDPKEILPKEKGSRYRKVTYPTGMEIWNMPKFDAANAGWEQGLQPFGQLDGKLVPLVETCTATFCRCSERPQTLWEKEVLLVRATVELPPLKKDHRYRIVVGGSAHVNSGEGYAIYLNGKLLGESETGVAVRQGGQPRGCYIYSDLRDEIKGGKVTLAVTSFLRYNHPRRGLQPPRGHLSLQIEEQKMPSLK
;
A
#
# COMPACT_ATOMS: atom_id res chain seq x y z
N MET A 1 -54.04 -65.68 -70.95
CA MET A 1 -54.00 -65.93 -69.49
C MET A 1 -52.69 -65.38 -68.93
N ASN A 2 -52.80 -64.51 -67.93
CA ASN A 2 -51.74 -63.70 -67.31
C ASN A 2 -50.66 -64.53 -66.58
N LYS A 3 -49.39 -64.13 -66.69
CA LYS A 3 -48.38 -64.34 -65.63
C LYS A 3 -47.72 -63.00 -65.32
N LYS A 4 -47.95 -62.53 -64.09
CA LYS A 4 -47.38 -61.29 -63.51
C LYS A 4 -45.92 -61.55 -63.11
N SER A 5 -45.03 -60.63 -63.49
CA SER A 5 -43.68 -60.50 -62.94
C SER A 5 -43.72 -59.64 -61.67
N PHE A 6 -43.13 -60.13 -60.59
CA PHE A 6 -42.82 -59.36 -59.38
C PHE A 6 -41.34 -58.98 -59.43
N ILE A 7 -41.04 -57.68 -59.48
CA ILE A 7 -39.69 -57.15 -59.28
C ILE A 7 -39.62 -56.66 -57.83
N ILE A 8 -38.72 -57.23 -57.04
CA ILE A 8 -38.40 -56.82 -55.68
C ILE A 8 -37.37 -55.69 -55.75
N LEU A 9 -37.73 -54.51 -55.23
CA LEU A 9 -36.84 -53.36 -55.10
C LEU A 9 -36.11 -53.45 -53.74
N ILE A 10 -34.80 -53.70 -53.75
CA ILE A 10 -33.95 -53.62 -52.55
C ILE A 10 -33.51 -52.16 -52.40
N VAL A 11 -34.05 -51.46 -51.39
CA VAL A 11 -33.58 -50.14 -50.97
C VAL A 11 -32.40 -50.33 -50.03
N THR A 12 -31.21 -49.95 -50.48
CA THR A 12 -30.00 -49.90 -49.63
C THR A 12 -30.01 -48.57 -48.86
N ALA A 13 -30.32 -48.63 -47.56
CA ALA A 13 -30.19 -47.50 -46.66
C ALA A 13 -28.70 -47.25 -46.37
N VAL A 14 -28.14 -46.18 -46.93
CA VAL A 14 -26.82 -45.67 -46.56
C VAL A 14 -26.96 -44.98 -45.20
N LEU A 15 -26.58 -45.69 -44.13
CA LEU A 15 -26.38 -45.13 -42.80
C LEU A 15 -25.20 -44.17 -42.84
N SER A 16 -25.49 -42.86 -42.93
CA SER A 16 -24.51 -41.81 -42.65
C SER A 16 -24.16 -41.85 -41.16
N ILE A 17 -23.05 -42.49 -40.83
CA ILE A 17 -22.43 -42.37 -39.50
C ILE A 17 -21.95 -40.92 -39.37
N PRO A 18 -22.47 -40.10 -38.43
CA PRO A 18 -21.90 -38.80 -38.20
C PRO A 18 -20.49 -38.99 -37.65
N PHE A 19 -19.47 -38.53 -38.40
CA PHE A 19 -18.15 -38.30 -37.84
C PHE A 19 -18.32 -37.35 -36.65
N LYS A 20 -18.19 -37.87 -35.43
CA LYS A 20 -18.01 -37.03 -34.25
C LYS A 20 -16.69 -36.30 -34.46
N SER A 21 -16.76 -35.05 -34.88
CA SER A 21 -15.64 -34.11 -34.82
C SER A 21 -14.96 -34.28 -33.47
N GLN A 22 -13.68 -34.67 -33.46
CA GLN A 22 -12.90 -34.78 -32.25
C GLN A 22 -12.87 -33.39 -31.61
N ALA A 23 -13.45 -33.24 -30.41
CA ALA A 23 -13.51 -31.97 -29.71
C ALA A 23 -12.08 -31.45 -29.53
N LYS A 24 -11.79 -30.22 -29.97
CA LYS A 24 -10.47 -29.60 -29.82
C LYS A 24 -10.16 -29.49 -28.33
N GLU A 25 -8.99 -29.99 -27.94
CA GLU A 25 -8.53 -30.07 -26.55
C GLU A 25 -7.50 -28.98 -26.28
N ILE A 26 -7.69 -28.20 -25.21
CA ILE A 26 -6.76 -27.15 -24.78
C ILE A 26 -5.80 -27.72 -23.73
N PRO A 27 -4.50 -27.85 -24.05
CA PRO A 27 -3.52 -28.43 -23.14
C PRO A 27 -3.07 -27.43 -22.07
N PHE A 28 -2.30 -27.92 -21.09
CA PHE A 28 -1.45 -27.11 -20.22
C PHE A 28 -0.01 -27.68 -20.19
N PRO A 29 1.04 -26.87 -20.43
CA PRO A 29 1.02 -25.45 -20.82
C PRO A 29 0.33 -25.20 -22.17
N LEU A 30 -0.08 -23.96 -22.45
CA LEU A 30 -0.56 -23.61 -23.80
C LEU A 30 0.60 -23.71 -24.80
N PRO A 31 0.33 -24.13 -26.06
CA PRO A 31 1.35 -24.14 -27.09
C PRO A 31 1.72 -22.70 -27.52
N ASN A 32 2.91 -22.55 -28.11
CA ASN A 32 3.25 -21.35 -28.85
C ASN A 32 2.25 -21.18 -30.01
N HIS A 33 1.84 -19.95 -30.30
CA HIS A 33 0.98 -19.68 -31.44
C HIS A 33 1.79 -19.79 -32.75
N ASP A 34 1.11 -20.08 -33.86
CA ASP A 34 1.72 -20.20 -35.19
C ASP A 34 2.04 -18.84 -35.86
N GLY A 35 1.51 -17.75 -35.30
CA GLY A 35 1.72 -16.38 -35.80
C GLY A 35 0.87 -16.06 -37.04
N LEU A 36 -0.01 -16.97 -37.44
CA LEU A 36 -0.87 -16.83 -38.59
C LEU A 36 -2.16 -16.07 -38.22
N PRO A 37 -2.76 -15.34 -39.18
CA PRO A 37 -4.09 -14.78 -38.98
C PRO A 37 -5.15 -15.89 -38.92
N GLY A 38 -6.25 -15.63 -38.21
CA GLY A 38 -7.39 -16.55 -38.17
C GLY A 38 -8.06 -16.72 -39.55
N ASP A 39 -8.80 -17.81 -39.71
CA ASP A 39 -9.52 -18.15 -40.94
C ASP A 39 -10.58 -17.09 -41.31
N SER A 40 -10.22 -16.22 -42.25
CA SER A 40 -11.08 -15.15 -42.78
C SER A 40 -12.26 -15.65 -43.63
N SER A 41 -12.38 -16.96 -43.91
CA SER A 41 -13.53 -17.53 -44.63
C SER A 41 -14.74 -17.80 -43.73
N LYS A 42 -14.56 -17.70 -42.41
CA LYS A 42 -15.58 -18.00 -41.40
C LYS A 42 -15.92 -16.76 -40.56
N PRO A 43 -17.15 -16.67 -40.00
CA PRO A 43 -17.53 -15.55 -39.15
C PRO A 43 -16.58 -15.34 -37.97
N VAL A 44 -16.29 -14.07 -37.67
CA VAL A 44 -15.48 -13.67 -36.51
C VAL A 44 -16.16 -14.09 -35.22
N LYS A 45 -15.45 -14.74 -34.30
CA LYS A 45 -15.94 -15.13 -32.98
C LYS A 45 -15.78 -13.97 -31.99
N VAL A 46 -16.89 -13.38 -31.56
CA VAL A 46 -16.90 -12.19 -30.70
C VAL A 46 -17.16 -12.57 -29.25
N TYR A 47 -16.30 -12.10 -28.36
CA TYR A 47 -16.43 -12.25 -26.92
C TYR A 47 -16.51 -10.89 -26.24
N ILE A 48 -17.53 -10.70 -25.41
CA ILE A 48 -17.74 -9.45 -24.67
C ILE A 48 -17.18 -9.64 -23.25
N LEU A 49 -16.22 -8.80 -22.87
CA LEU A 49 -15.58 -8.81 -21.55
C LEU A 49 -16.04 -7.56 -20.78
N ALA A 50 -16.88 -7.73 -19.76
CA ALA A 50 -17.47 -6.62 -19.01
C ALA A 50 -17.26 -6.74 -17.50
N GLY A 51 -17.36 -5.60 -16.82
CA GLY A 51 -17.24 -5.53 -15.37
C GLY A 51 -16.60 -4.22 -14.89
N GLN A 52 -16.03 -4.25 -13.69
CA GLN A 52 -15.35 -3.09 -13.11
C GLN A 52 -13.82 -3.15 -13.28
N SER A 53 -13.07 -2.43 -12.43
CA SER A 53 -11.60 -2.36 -12.43
C SER A 53 -10.87 -3.71 -12.51
N ASN A 54 -11.44 -4.80 -11.97
CA ASN A 54 -10.87 -6.14 -12.11
C ASN A 54 -10.89 -6.64 -13.58
N MET A 55 -11.97 -6.38 -14.32
CA MET A 55 -12.03 -6.65 -15.76
C MET A 55 -11.19 -5.64 -16.57
N VAL A 56 -11.14 -4.37 -16.14
CA VAL A 56 -10.25 -3.37 -16.76
C VAL A 56 -8.83 -3.91 -16.80
N GLY A 57 -8.38 -4.55 -15.73
CA GLY A 57 -7.06 -5.17 -15.63
C GLY A 57 -6.04 -4.21 -15.06
N MET A 58 -5.57 -4.48 -13.85
CA MET A 58 -4.62 -3.64 -13.12
C MET A 58 -3.30 -4.38 -12.82
N GLY A 59 -3.06 -5.53 -13.45
CA GLY A 59 -1.80 -6.25 -13.34
C GLY A 59 -0.69 -5.43 -13.98
N ASN A 60 0.40 -5.13 -13.27
CA ASN A 60 1.46 -4.33 -13.87
C ASN A 60 2.19 -5.12 -14.95
N LEU A 61 2.45 -4.48 -16.10
CA LEU A 61 3.30 -5.08 -17.14
C LEU A 61 4.77 -5.15 -16.68
N SER A 62 5.27 -4.07 -16.10
CA SER A 62 6.69 -3.90 -15.75
C SER A 62 6.88 -2.86 -14.64
N GLY A 63 8.10 -2.78 -14.09
CA GLY A 63 8.52 -1.71 -13.19
C GLY A 63 8.12 -1.90 -11.72
N ALA A 64 7.83 -3.14 -11.31
CA ALA A 64 7.68 -3.49 -9.92
C ALA A 64 8.95 -3.10 -9.14
N LYS A 65 8.74 -2.54 -7.96
CA LYS A 65 9.80 -2.27 -6.98
C LYS A 65 9.61 -3.20 -5.81
N ASN A 66 10.70 -3.53 -5.12
CA ASN A 66 10.57 -4.25 -3.87
C ASN A 66 9.75 -3.40 -2.89
N ILE A 67 8.76 -4.02 -2.25
CA ILE A 67 7.90 -3.37 -1.24
C ILE A 67 8.63 -3.14 0.09
N TYR A 68 9.79 -3.77 0.28
CA TYR A 68 10.63 -3.65 1.45
C TYR A 68 11.90 -2.85 1.12
N ASP A 69 12.28 -1.96 2.02
CA ASP A 69 13.54 -1.21 2.00
C ASP A 69 14.75 -2.11 2.37
N GLY A 70 14.49 -3.29 2.93
CA GLY A 70 15.49 -4.29 3.29
C GLY A 70 14.86 -5.63 3.68
N VAL A 71 15.50 -6.73 3.27
CA VAL A 71 15.09 -8.10 3.62
C VAL A 71 16.22 -8.76 4.43
N PHE A 72 15.89 -9.21 5.63
CA PHE A 72 16.84 -9.75 6.59
C PHE A 72 16.45 -11.17 7.02
N LEU A 73 17.42 -12.08 6.97
CA LEU A 73 17.28 -13.44 7.51
C LEU A 73 18.18 -13.59 8.73
N SER A 74 17.73 -14.24 9.80
CA SER A 74 18.50 -14.37 11.05
C SER A 74 18.53 -15.81 11.57
N SER A 75 19.68 -16.28 12.03
CA SER A 75 19.78 -17.57 12.73
C SER A 75 19.23 -17.55 14.17
N ASP A 76 18.70 -16.41 14.64
CA ASP A 76 17.93 -16.34 15.88
C ASP A 76 16.44 -16.65 15.61
N PRO A 77 15.89 -17.76 16.14
CA PRO A 77 14.51 -18.16 15.89
C PRO A 77 13.46 -17.22 16.50
N ASN A 78 13.86 -16.29 17.38
CA ASN A 78 12.94 -15.29 17.93
C ASN A 78 12.73 -14.11 16.97
N VAL A 79 13.46 -14.03 15.85
CA VAL A 79 13.16 -13.07 14.78
C VAL A 79 11.86 -13.49 14.09
N PRO A 80 10.85 -12.62 14.04
CA PRO A 80 9.55 -12.98 13.47
C PRO A 80 9.63 -12.98 11.94
N ASP A 81 8.88 -13.90 11.33
CA ASP A 81 8.65 -13.90 9.89
C ASP A 81 7.56 -12.87 9.51
N SER A 82 7.93 -11.60 9.47
CA SER A 82 6.94 -10.51 9.34
C SER A 82 7.56 -9.21 8.81
N PRO A 83 6.73 -8.30 8.28
CA PRO A 83 7.15 -6.92 8.06
C PRO A 83 7.56 -6.24 9.38
N LEU A 84 8.69 -5.56 9.37
CA LEU A 84 9.17 -4.67 10.42
C LEU A 84 9.07 -3.21 9.93
N GLN A 85 8.02 -2.51 10.36
CA GLN A 85 7.85 -1.10 10.04
C GLN A 85 8.48 -0.22 11.11
N ILE A 86 9.40 0.65 10.71
CA ILE A 86 9.97 1.67 11.60
C ILE A 86 9.52 3.04 11.08
N PHE A 87 8.70 3.72 11.88
CA PHE A 87 8.07 4.98 11.49
C PHE A 87 9.10 6.03 11.09
N LYS A 88 8.87 6.72 9.96
CA LYS A 88 9.80 7.70 9.34
C LYS A 88 11.15 7.14 8.87
N VAL A 89 11.31 5.82 8.85
CA VAL A 89 12.54 5.15 8.42
C VAL A 89 12.28 4.28 7.21
N GLY A 90 11.43 3.26 7.32
CA GLY A 90 11.17 2.32 6.24
C GLY A 90 10.35 1.10 6.66
N ASN A 91 10.00 0.27 5.68
CA ASN A 91 9.35 -1.02 5.82
C ASN A 91 10.34 -2.13 5.46
N TYR A 92 10.67 -2.98 6.41
CA TYR A 92 11.63 -4.06 6.24
C TYR A 92 10.93 -5.42 6.32
N LYS A 93 11.55 -6.48 5.81
CA LYS A 93 11.11 -7.86 6.04
C LYS A 93 12.16 -8.55 6.90
N THR A 94 11.71 -9.22 7.95
CA THR A 94 12.54 -10.13 8.72
C THR A 94 11.99 -11.54 8.62
N SER A 95 12.88 -12.52 8.63
CA SER A 95 12.50 -13.94 8.74
C SER A 95 13.56 -14.72 9.51
N PRO A 96 13.18 -15.77 10.24
CA PRO A 96 14.14 -16.71 10.78
C PRO A 96 14.79 -17.50 9.62
N LEU A 97 16.05 -17.85 9.79
CA LEU A 97 16.83 -18.68 8.88
C LEU A 97 16.84 -20.10 9.42
N ALA A 98 16.46 -21.07 8.58
CA ALA A 98 16.58 -22.48 8.95
C ALA A 98 18.06 -22.86 9.05
N VAL A 99 18.49 -23.30 10.22
CA VAL A 99 19.85 -23.75 10.51
C VAL A 99 19.83 -25.23 10.88
N PHE A 100 20.79 -25.99 10.38
CA PHE A 100 20.88 -27.43 10.55
C PHE A 100 22.25 -27.83 11.11
N ASN A 101 22.30 -28.90 11.91
CA ASN A 101 23.55 -29.52 12.33
C ASN A 101 24.17 -30.36 11.18
N SER A 102 25.30 -31.02 11.46
CA SER A 102 25.97 -31.91 10.49
C SER A 102 25.15 -33.15 10.10
N GLU A 103 24.13 -33.49 10.88
CA GLU A 103 23.19 -34.60 10.61
C GLU A 103 21.96 -34.14 9.80
N GLY A 104 21.88 -32.85 9.43
CA GLY A 104 20.77 -32.28 8.69
C GLY A 104 19.53 -31.95 9.53
N GLN A 105 19.60 -32.06 10.86
CA GLN A 105 18.50 -31.76 11.77
C GLN A 105 18.43 -30.27 12.07
N THR A 106 17.22 -29.70 12.10
CA THR A 106 17.00 -28.28 12.44
C THR A 106 17.44 -28.01 13.88
N VAL A 107 18.20 -26.93 14.07
CA VAL A 107 18.66 -26.48 15.39
C VAL A 107 18.22 -25.06 15.70
N THR A 108 17.78 -24.85 16.93
CA THR A 108 17.44 -23.51 17.44
C THR A 108 18.54 -22.92 18.32
N LYS A 109 19.48 -23.73 18.81
CA LYS A 109 20.62 -23.28 19.64
C LYS A 109 21.77 -22.72 18.79
N GLN A 110 22.67 -21.97 19.42
CA GLN A 110 23.88 -21.44 18.79
C GLN A 110 24.86 -22.56 18.49
N ILE A 111 25.31 -22.66 17.24
CA ILE A 111 26.33 -23.60 16.78
C ILE A 111 27.36 -22.88 15.92
N SER A 112 28.61 -23.32 15.95
CA SER A 112 29.71 -22.71 15.18
C SER A 112 29.91 -23.33 13.80
N ARG A 113 29.32 -24.49 13.52
CA ARG A 113 29.38 -25.17 12.22
C ARG A 113 28.09 -25.91 11.94
N GLY A 114 27.59 -25.80 10.71
CA GLY A 114 26.37 -26.48 10.30
C GLY A 114 26.01 -26.11 8.86
N GLN A 115 24.72 -26.23 8.55
CA GLN A 115 24.17 -25.84 7.25
C GLN A 115 23.04 -24.84 7.42
N PHE A 116 22.73 -24.09 6.37
CA PHE A 116 21.52 -23.30 6.30
C PHE A 116 20.96 -23.29 4.87
N GLU A 117 19.72 -22.84 4.74
CA GLU A 117 19.03 -22.65 3.47
C GLU A 117 18.36 -21.27 3.46
N VAL A 118 18.34 -20.63 2.29
CA VAL A 118 17.62 -19.36 2.07
C VAL A 118 16.31 -19.63 1.33
N SER A 119 15.30 -18.81 1.58
CA SER A 119 14.01 -18.89 0.88
C SER A 119 13.97 -18.12 -0.44
N LEU A 120 14.99 -17.32 -0.75
CA LEU A 120 15.04 -16.45 -1.93
C LEU A 120 16.40 -16.54 -2.61
N ASN A 121 16.39 -16.52 -3.94
CA ASN A 121 17.60 -16.34 -4.74
C ASN A 121 18.10 -14.90 -4.59
N GLY A 122 19.42 -14.70 -4.47
CA GLY A 122 19.98 -13.36 -4.54
C GLY A 122 21.39 -13.21 -3.99
N ILE A 123 21.81 -11.95 -3.85
CA ILE A 123 23.10 -11.52 -3.34
C ILE A 123 22.93 -11.07 -1.89
N TYR A 124 23.70 -11.67 -1.00
CA TYR A 124 23.61 -11.45 0.44
C TYR A 124 24.90 -10.88 1.03
N HIS A 125 24.73 -9.98 2.00
CA HIS A 125 25.78 -9.56 2.93
C HIS A 125 25.50 -10.15 4.31
N LEU A 126 26.51 -10.77 4.92
CA LEU A 126 26.40 -11.40 6.24
C LEU A 126 26.98 -10.53 7.34
N ASN A 127 26.41 -10.67 8.53
CA ASN A 127 26.91 -10.15 9.79
C ASN A 127 26.92 -11.29 10.80
N CYS A 128 27.99 -11.38 11.59
CA CYS A 128 28.16 -12.40 12.61
C CYS A 128 28.42 -11.75 13.96
N GLY A 129 27.60 -12.12 14.95
CA GLY A 129 27.60 -11.56 16.29
C GLY A 129 27.01 -10.16 16.39
N PHE A 130 27.10 -9.60 17.61
CA PHE A 130 26.69 -8.23 17.94
C PHE A 130 27.54 -7.73 19.12
N GLY A 131 27.89 -6.44 19.14
CA GLY A 131 28.81 -5.90 20.15
C GLY A 131 30.15 -6.64 20.13
N ASP A 132 30.68 -6.99 21.31
CA ASP A 132 31.97 -7.69 21.41
C ASP A 132 31.92 -9.13 20.88
N ASN A 133 30.74 -9.77 20.86
CA ASN A 133 30.59 -11.10 20.26
C ASN A 133 30.64 -11.06 18.72
N SER A 134 30.76 -9.88 18.12
CA SER A 134 30.94 -9.75 16.67
C SER A 134 32.40 -9.83 16.22
N TYR A 135 33.37 -9.89 17.15
CA TYR A 135 34.77 -10.19 16.83
C TYR A 135 34.89 -11.68 16.48
N CYS A 136 34.70 -12.00 15.20
CA CYS A 136 34.77 -13.37 14.71
C CYS A 136 34.98 -13.39 13.19
N PHE A 137 35.17 -14.60 12.67
CA PHE A 137 35.33 -14.92 11.26
C PHE A 137 34.24 -15.89 10.86
N MET A 138 33.56 -15.64 9.75
CA MET A 138 32.53 -16.51 9.20
C MET A 138 32.84 -16.87 7.76
N GLN A 139 32.70 -18.16 7.44
CA GLN A 139 32.86 -18.71 6.11
C GLN A 139 31.57 -19.42 5.67
N ILE A 140 31.27 -19.36 4.36
CA ILE A 140 30.25 -20.18 3.70
C ILE A 140 30.94 -21.01 2.62
N ASP A 141 30.79 -22.33 2.68
CA ASP A 141 31.48 -23.30 1.79
C ASP A 141 32.98 -23.00 1.63
N GLY A 142 33.63 -22.62 2.75
CA GLY A 142 35.06 -22.28 2.82
C GLY A 142 35.41 -20.84 2.39
N LYS A 143 34.50 -20.09 1.78
CA LYS A 143 34.72 -18.68 1.41
C LYS A 143 34.45 -17.75 2.59
N GLU A 144 35.38 -16.86 2.93
CA GLU A 144 35.16 -15.82 3.94
C GLU A 144 34.06 -14.85 3.50
N VAL A 145 33.06 -14.65 4.36
CA VAL A 145 31.93 -13.74 4.10
C VAL A 145 31.83 -12.62 5.13
N TYR A 146 32.39 -12.83 6.32
CA TYR A 146 32.45 -11.83 7.39
C TYR A 146 33.71 -12.00 8.21
N ARG A 147 34.37 -10.90 8.53
CA ARG A 147 35.49 -10.85 9.48
C ARG A 147 35.44 -9.56 10.28
N ARG A 148 35.62 -9.64 11.59
CA ARG A 148 35.89 -8.48 12.43
C ARG A 148 36.91 -8.86 13.50
N GLU A 149 38.01 -8.12 13.51
CA GLU A 149 39.07 -8.27 14.51
C GLU A 149 38.83 -7.34 15.70
N LEU A 150 39.48 -7.61 16.84
CA LEU A 150 39.35 -6.81 18.05
C LEU A 150 39.72 -5.34 17.77
N GLY A 151 38.79 -4.42 18.07
CA GLY A 151 38.95 -2.99 17.77
C GLY A 151 38.83 -2.59 16.29
N GLY A 152 38.66 -3.56 15.39
CA GLY A 152 38.53 -3.35 13.95
C GLY A 152 37.07 -3.12 13.48
N LYS A 153 36.94 -2.58 12.27
CA LYS A 153 35.66 -2.51 11.54
C LYS A 153 35.37 -3.85 10.85
N PRO A 154 34.09 -4.24 10.71
CA PRO A 154 33.74 -5.47 10.00
C PRO A 154 34.04 -5.37 8.50
N VAL A 155 34.66 -6.42 7.96
CA VAL A 155 34.84 -6.67 6.53
C VAL A 155 33.78 -7.66 6.09
N LYS A 156 33.05 -7.34 5.02
CA LYS A 156 31.91 -8.13 4.51
C LYS A 156 32.14 -8.44 3.04
N GLN A 157 31.93 -9.69 2.63
CA GLN A 157 31.94 -10.08 1.22
C GLN A 157 30.55 -10.51 0.78
N ALA A 158 30.17 -10.08 -0.42
CA ALA A 158 28.95 -10.54 -1.06
C ALA A 158 29.03 -12.03 -1.42
N ILE A 159 27.90 -12.72 -1.26
CA ILE A 159 27.72 -14.09 -1.69
C ILE A 159 26.38 -14.26 -2.38
N THR A 160 26.39 -14.96 -3.52
CA THR A 160 25.17 -15.33 -4.24
C THR A 160 24.66 -16.65 -3.69
N LEU A 161 23.40 -16.67 -3.26
CA LEU A 161 22.73 -17.85 -2.71
C LEU A 161 21.48 -18.17 -3.53
N GLN A 162 21.17 -19.45 -3.59
CA GLN A 162 20.03 -20.02 -4.30
C GLN A 162 19.08 -20.66 -3.28
N SER A 163 17.79 -20.38 -3.44
CA SER A 163 16.71 -21.01 -2.72
C SER A 163 16.69 -22.52 -2.98
N GLY A 164 16.35 -23.32 -1.96
CA GLY A 164 16.35 -24.79 -2.08
C GLY A 164 17.73 -25.44 -1.93
N LYS A 165 18.82 -24.66 -1.95
CA LYS A 165 20.20 -25.18 -1.82
C LYS A 165 20.70 -25.02 -0.38
N ARG A 166 21.33 -26.08 0.14
CA ARG A 166 22.03 -26.08 1.43
C ARG A 166 23.46 -25.58 1.29
N TYR A 167 23.85 -24.71 2.20
CA TYR A 167 25.20 -24.14 2.27
C TYR A 167 25.83 -24.45 3.61
N ASN A 168 27.09 -24.86 3.64
CA ASN A 168 27.81 -25.09 4.90
C ASN A 168 28.33 -23.76 5.44
N PHE A 169 28.22 -23.54 6.74
CA PHE A 169 28.83 -22.40 7.40
C PHE A 169 29.80 -22.83 8.50
N LYS A 170 30.81 -21.99 8.74
CA LYS A 170 31.75 -22.11 9.85
C LYS A 170 32.02 -20.74 10.45
N ILE A 171 31.97 -20.67 11.77
CA ILE A 171 32.29 -19.48 12.57
C ILE A 171 33.51 -19.84 13.45
N SER A 172 34.47 -18.93 13.54
CA SER A 172 35.70 -19.08 14.35
C SER A 172 36.17 -17.75 14.93
N GLY A 173 37.15 -17.80 15.83
CA GLY A 173 37.77 -16.61 16.44
C GLY A 173 36.88 -15.86 17.42
N PHE A 174 35.93 -16.56 18.05
CA PHE A 174 35.08 -16.06 19.15
C PHE A 174 35.46 -16.77 20.46
N GLU A 175 35.10 -16.17 21.59
CA GLU A 175 35.23 -16.77 22.92
C GLU A 175 33.86 -17.18 23.48
N GLY A 176 33.78 -18.36 24.10
CA GLY A 176 32.55 -18.83 24.74
C GLY A 176 31.49 -19.34 23.76
N VAL A 177 30.28 -18.78 23.84
CA VAL A 177 29.11 -19.26 23.08
C VAL A 177 29.20 -18.77 21.62
N PRO A 178 29.05 -19.65 20.61
CA PRO A 178 29.10 -19.24 19.21
C PRO A 178 28.13 -18.08 18.90
N PRO A 179 28.55 -17.03 18.18
CA PRO A 179 27.65 -15.93 17.84
C PRO A 179 26.54 -16.39 16.89
N ARG A 180 25.38 -15.72 17.00
CA ARG A 180 24.34 -15.75 15.96
C ARG A 180 24.81 -14.95 14.75
N PHE A 181 24.19 -15.18 13.61
CA PHE A 181 24.46 -14.43 12.39
C PHE A 181 23.16 -14.06 11.69
N TRP A 182 23.20 -12.99 10.93
CA TRP A 182 22.08 -12.54 10.11
C TRP A 182 22.60 -12.04 8.77
N MET A 183 21.74 -12.02 7.77
CA MET A 183 22.10 -11.63 6.42
C MET A 183 21.07 -10.70 5.81
N GLN A 184 21.55 -9.75 5.02
CA GLN A 184 20.73 -8.81 4.26
C GLN A 184 20.78 -9.19 2.78
N LYS A 185 19.62 -9.35 2.15
CA LYS A 185 19.52 -9.41 0.68
C LYS A 185 19.74 -8.00 0.11
N THR A 186 20.64 -7.87 -0.86
CA THR A 186 21.09 -6.57 -1.38
C THR A 186 20.51 -6.24 -2.75
N ASP A 187 20.22 -7.26 -3.56
CA ASP A 187 19.58 -7.18 -4.87
C ASP A 187 18.05 -7.26 -4.71
N LEU A 188 17.46 -6.22 -4.13
CA LEU A 188 16.02 -6.14 -3.90
C LEU A 188 15.28 -5.85 -5.22
N LEU A 189 14.79 -6.92 -5.86
CA LEU A 189 13.96 -6.83 -7.06
C LEU A 189 12.47 -6.70 -6.70
N GLY A 190 11.69 -6.07 -7.57
CA GLY A 190 10.23 -6.14 -7.51
C GLY A 190 9.70 -7.47 -8.07
N ASN A 191 8.54 -7.89 -7.58
CA ASN A 191 7.89 -9.16 -7.93
C ASN A 191 6.50 -8.93 -8.52
N GLY A 192 6.01 -9.92 -9.26
CA GLY A 192 4.61 -10.03 -9.66
C GLY A 192 4.14 -9.08 -10.77
N ASP A 193 5.03 -8.31 -11.41
CA ASP A 193 4.72 -7.73 -12.72
C ASP A 193 4.95 -8.78 -13.82
N LEU A 194 4.40 -8.55 -15.02
CA LEU A 194 4.42 -9.56 -16.07
C LEU A 194 5.85 -9.86 -16.55
N GLU A 195 6.72 -8.85 -16.63
CA GLU A 195 8.14 -9.06 -16.96
C GLU A 195 8.84 -9.97 -15.94
N ALA A 196 8.65 -9.75 -14.64
CA ALA A 196 9.17 -10.65 -13.60
C ALA A 196 8.62 -12.07 -13.75
N VAL A 197 7.31 -12.20 -13.87
CA VAL A 197 6.61 -13.48 -13.92
C VAL A 197 7.03 -14.30 -15.15
N VAL A 198 7.15 -13.65 -16.32
CA VAL A 198 7.42 -14.35 -17.58
C VAL A 198 8.92 -14.44 -17.88
N LYS A 199 9.62 -13.30 -17.92
CA LYS A 199 11.02 -13.25 -18.37
C LYS A 199 12.00 -13.73 -17.29
N ARG A 200 11.70 -13.52 -16.01
CA ARG A 200 12.61 -13.88 -14.89
C ARG A 200 12.23 -15.21 -14.23
N GLU A 201 10.94 -15.45 -14.02
CA GLU A 201 10.44 -16.65 -13.33
C GLU A 201 10.07 -17.79 -14.30
N GLY A 202 9.93 -17.50 -15.60
CA GLY A 202 9.68 -18.50 -16.63
C GLY A 202 8.23 -18.99 -16.73
N ASN A 203 7.28 -18.30 -16.10
CA ASN A 203 5.86 -18.65 -16.19
C ASN A 203 5.27 -18.16 -17.51
N PHE A 204 4.26 -18.89 -18.03
CA PHE A 204 3.59 -18.57 -19.31
C PHE A 204 4.56 -18.40 -20.50
N PRO A 205 5.41 -19.41 -20.81
CA PRO A 205 6.48 -19.28 -21.80
C PRO A 205 6.00 -18.93 -23.21
N TRP A 206 4.75 -19.25 -23.55
CA TRP A 206 4.11 -18.89 -24.83
C TRP A 206 3.84 -17.38 -25.01
N LEU A 207 4.12 -16.56 -23.99
CA LEU A 207 4.12 -15.10 -24.10
C LEU A 207 5.42 -14.54 -24.69
N LEU A 208 6.44 -15.37 -24.89
CA LEU A 208 7.72 -14.97 -25.49
C LEU A 208 7.97 -15.69 -26.81
N ASP A 209 8.53 -14.98 -27.78
CA ASP A 209 9.09 -15.54 -29.01
C ASP A 209 10.52 -16.04 -28.78
N GLU A 210 11.17 -16.52 -29.86
CA GLU A 210 12.55 -17.04 -29.81
C GLU A 210 13.57 -15.96 -29.43
N GLU A 211 13.25 -14.69 -29.71
CA GLU A 211 14.05 -13.51 -29.37
C GLU A 211 13.77 -12.98 -27.94
N SER A 212 12.91 -13.64 -27.16
CA SER A 212 12.48 -13.19 -25.81
C SER A 212 11.70 -11.87 -25.79
N GLU A 213 11.05 -11.54 -26.90
CA GLU A 213 10.11 -10.44 -27.04
C GLU A 213 8.66 -10.91 -26.88
N TRP A 214 7.75 -9.97 -26.61
CA TRP A 214 6.34 -10.31 -26.37
C TRP A 214 5.67 -10.82 -27.64
N THR A 215 5.05 -11.99 -27.55
CA THR A 215 4.28 -12.55 -28.64
C THR A 215 3.06 -11.70 -29.02
N VAL A 216 2.69 -11.76 -30.30
CA VAL A 216 1.53 -11.05 -30.87
C VAL A 216 0.63 -12.04 -31.61
N ARG A 217 -0.61 -12.18 -31.13
CA ARG A 217 -1.65 -13.03 -31.73
C ARG A 217 -2.31 -12.32 -32.89
N GLN A 218 -2.02 -12.75 -34.12
CA GLN A 218 -2.66 -12.20 -35.34
C GLN A 218 -4.08 -12.74 -35.56
N ASP A 219 -4.44 -13.81 -34.88
CA ASP A 219 -5.75 -14.47 -34.89
C ASP A 219 -6.71 -13.93 -33.82
N VAL A 220 -6.21 -13.15 -32.85
CA VAL A 220 -7.01 -12.58 -31.76
C VAL A 220 -6.85 -11.07 -31.71
N TYR A 221 -7.94 -10.33 -31.94
CA TYR A 221 -7.96 -8.88 -31.85
C TYR A 221 -8.58 -8.42 -30.53
N PHE A 222 -7.89 -7.56 -29.79
CA PHE A 222 -8.40 -6.90 -28.58
C PHE A 222 -8.91 -5.50 -28.91
N GLN A 223 -10.12 -5.18 -28.47
CA GLN A 223 -10.74 -3.88 -28.59
C GLN A 223 -11.23 -3.39 -27.22
N GLU A 224 -10.62 -2.32 -26.71
CA GLU A 224 -11.15 -1.54 -25.60
C GLU A 224 -12.22 -0.58 -26.13
N ALA A 225 -13.45 -0.72 -25.63
CA ALA A 225 -14.64 -0.07 -26.16
C ALA A 225 -15.32 0.86 -25.15
N ARG A 226 -14.70 1.12 -23.99
CA ARG A 226 -15.33 1.89 -22.90
C ARG A 226 -14.51 3.09 -22.43
N LEU A 227 -13.20 2.96 -22.25
CA LEU A 227 -12.34 3.99 -21.67
C LEU A 227 -11.76 4.95 -22.72
N ALA A 228 -11.44 4.44 -23.91
CA ALA A 228 -10.97 5.26 -25.02
C ALA A 228 -12.13 5.90 -25.79
N LYS A 229 -12.06 7.22 -26.03
CA LYS A 229 -13.13 8.01 -26.69
C LYS A 229 -13.61 7.41 -28.03
N ASP A 230 -12.67 6.92 -28.83
CA ASP A 230 -12.96 6.31 -30.15
C ASP A 230 -12.72 4.80 -30.17
N GLY A 231 -12.56 4.20 -28.98
CA GLY A 231 -12.03 2.85 -28.83
C GLY A 231 -10.52 2.79 -29.12
N LYS A 232 -9.87 1.75 -28.61
CA LYS A 232 -8.46 1.44 -28.91
C LYS A 232 -8.29 -0.07 -28.98
N GLY A 233 -7.60 -0.56 -30.01
CA GLY A 233 -7.38 -1.98 -30.16
C GLY A 233 -6.05 -2.32 -30.80
N SER A 234 -5.72 -3.61 -30.77
CA SER A 234 -4.57 -4.21 -31.44
C SER A 234 -4.77 -5.72 -31.56
N PRO A 235 -3.99 -6.41 -32.42
CA PRO A 235 -3.71 -7.83 -32.21
C PRO A 235 -3.24 -8.06 -30.76
N LEU A 236 -3.69 -9.17 -30.15
CA LEU A 236 -3.49 -9.39 -28.72
C LEU A 236 -2.01 -9.63 -28.40
N SER A 237 -1.49 -8.84 -27.47
CA SER A 237 -0.14 -8.99 -26.91
C SER A 237 -0.15 -8.52 -25.45
N ALA A 238 0.96 -8.73 -24.74
CA ALA A 238 1.16 -8.21 -23.39
C ALA A 238 0.97 -6.68 -23.25
N THR A 239 1.10 -5.94 -24.35
CA THR A 239 1.03 -4.46 -24.37
C THR A 239 -0.32 -3.92 -24.83
N SER A 240 -1.28 -4.78 -25.20
CA SER A 240 -2.58 -4.38 -25.74
C SER A 240 -3.37 -3.45 -24.80
N ASN A 241 -3.23 -3.66 -23.49
CA ASN A 241 -3.85 -2.84 -22.45
C ASN A 241 -2.86 -1.81 -21.83
N GLY A 242 -1.88 -1.38 -22.62
CA GLY A 242 -0.90 -0.35 -22.26
C GLY A 242 0.15 -0.86 -21.27
N LYS A 243 0.21 -0.23 -20.09
CA LYS A 243 1.18 -0.59 -19.02
C LYS A 243 0.62 -1.58 -18.00
N SER A 244 -0.56 -2.11 -18.28
CA SER A 244 -1.25 -3.07 -17.44
C SER A 244 -1.82 -4.21 -18.27
N ILE A 245 -2.12 -5.32 -17.61
CA ILE A 245 -2.87 -6.44 -18.15
C ILE A 245 -4.08 -6.73 -17.29
N GLY A 246 -5.11 -7.31 -17.91
CA GLY A 246 -6.21 -7.95 -17.22
C GLY A 246 -6.40 -9.39 -17.68
N PRO A 247 -7.59 -9.97 -17.41
CA PRO A 247 -7.88 -11.35 -17.80
C PRO A 247 -7.96 -11.56 -19.32
N GLU A 248 -8.10 -10.49 -20.12
CA GLU A 248 -8.13 -10.55 -21.58
C GLU A 248 -6.92 -11.25 -22.19
N LEU A 249 -5.74 -11.14 -21.56
CA LEU A 249 -4.51 -11.72 -22.10
C LEU A 249 -4.57 -13.25 -22.00
N GLY A 250 -4.75 -13.79 -20.79
CA GLY A 250 -4.92 -15.23 -20.60
C GLY A 250 -6.13 -15.79 -21.35
N PHE A 251 -7.26 -15.08 -21.30
CA PHE A 251 -8.51 -15.49 -21.96
C PHE A 251 -8.35 -15.57 -23.48
N GLY A 252 -7.77 -14.55 -24.08
CA GLY A 252 -7.55 -14.48 -25.51
C GLY A 252 -6.56 -15.53 -26.00
N HIS A 253 -5.50 -15.83 -25.24
CA HIS A 253 -4.57 -16.89 -25.60
C HIS A 253 -5.25 -18.26 -25.63
N VAL A 254 -6.10 -18.59 -24.65
CA VAL A 254 -6.88 -19.83 -24.64
C VAL A 254 -7.82 -19.89 -25.85
N LEU A 255 -8.56 -18.81 -26.11
CA LEU A 255 -9.57 -18.81 -27.16
C LEU A 255 -8.99 -18.83 -28.57
N GLY A 256 -7.90 -18.13 -28.84
CA GLY A 256 -7.26 -18.25 -30.15
C GLY A 256 -6.66 -19.64 -30.34
N THR A 257 -6.20 -20.32 -29.27
CA THR A 257 -5.76 -21.72 -29.37
C THR A 257 -6.95 -22.64 -29.64
N PHE A 258 -8.15 -22.31 -29.14
CA PHE A 258 -9.37 -23.07 -29.38
C PHE A 258 -9.96 -22.84 -30.78
N HIS A 259 -10.01 -21.61 -31.25
CA HIS A 259 -10.56 -21.29 -32.55
C HIS A 259 -9.58 -21.53 -33.70
N GLY A 260 -10.11 -21.76 -34.89
CA GLY A 260 -9.36 -21.54 -36.13
C GLY A 260 -9.79 -20.23 -36.81
N GLU A 261 -10.99 -19.75 -36.46
CA GLU A 261 -11.55 -18.47 -36.87
C GLU A 261 -10.82 -17.29 -36.22
N GLN A 262 -10.96 -16.09 -36.80
CA GLN A 262 -10.58 -14.86 -36.11
C GLN A 262 -11.42 -14.65 -34.84
N VAL A 263 -10.76 -14.27 -33.74
CA VAL A 263 -11.38 -13.95 -32.46
C VAL A 263 -11.33 -12.45 -32.21
N LEU A 264 -12.45 -11.85 -31.81
CA LEU A 264 -12.54 -10.45 -31.39
C LEU A 264 -12.95 -10.37 -29.91
N LEU A 265 -12.08 -9.80 -29.08
CA LEU A 265 -12.35 -9.50 -27.68
C LEU A 265 -12.80 -8.04 -27.57
N ILE A 266 -14.05 -7.81 -27.20
CA ILE A 266 -14.58 -6.47 -26.95
C ILE A 266 -14.62 -6.27 -25.44
N LYS A 267 -13.66 -5.51 -24.91
CA LYS A 267 -13.63 -5.15 -23.50
C LYS A 267 -14.40 -3.85 -23.26
N THR A 268 -15.34 -3.91 -22.34
CA THR A 268 -16.15 -2.79 -21.90
C THR A 268 -16.27 -2.80 -20.39
N ALA A 269 -15.24 -2.29 -19.73
CA ALA A 269 -15.14 -2.28 -18.28
C ALA A 269 -14.79 -0.89 -17.76
N GLN A 270 -15.29 -0.54 -16.56
CA GLN A 270 -15.03 0.75 -15.94
C GLN A 270 -14.86 0.64 -14.42
N GLY A 271 -13.79 1.24 -13.90
CA GLY A 271 -13.45 1.17 -12.48
C GLY A 271 -14.49 1.83 -11.56
N ASN A 272 -14.61 1.33 -10.32
CA ASN A 272 -15.48 1.88 -9.27
C ASN A 272 -16.96 1.98 -9.72
N ARG A 273 -17.51 0.84 -10.17
CA ARG A 273 -18.90 0.71 -10.65
C ARG A 273 -19.57 -0.52 -10.03
N SER A 274 -20.79 -0.35 -9.54
CA SER A 274 -21.58 -1.43 -8.95
C SER A 274 -22.49 -2.10 -9.98
N LEU A 275 -22.84 -3.36 -9.72
CA LEU A 275 -23.89 -4.05 -10.45
C LEU A 275 -25.27 -3.55 -10.05
N GLY A 276 -25.51 -3.30 -8.77
CA GLY A 276 -26.82 -2.86 -8.28
C GLY A 276 -27.18 -1.40 -8.56
N PHE A 277 -26.27 -0.59 -9.14
CA PHE A 277 -26.54 0.81 -9.50
C PHE A 277 -26.00 1.18 -10.88
N ASP A 278 -24.69 1.14 -11.12
CA ASP A 278 -24.08 1.66 -12.36
C ASP A 278 -24.36 0.75 -13.58
N PHE A 279 -24.13 -0.55 -13.41
CA PHE A 279 -24.41 -1.60 -14.40
C PHE A 279 -25.81 -2.19 -14.25
N ARG A 280 -26.68 -1.57 -13.45
CA ARG A 280 -28.00 -2.10 -13.12
C ARG A 280 -28.77 -2.40 -14.41
N PRO A 281 -29.09 -3.67 -14.69
CA PRO A 281 -29.68 -4.06 -15.96
C PRO A 281 -31.13 -3.57 -16.06
N PRO A 282 -31.62 -3.22 -17.26
CA PRO A 282 -32.98 -2.70 -17.46
C PRO A 282 -34.09 -3.53 -16.78
N SER A 283 -34.01 -4.86 -16.82
CA SER A 283 -35.01 -5.74 -16.20
C SER A 283 -34.97 -5.75 -14.67
N SER A 284 -33.92 -5.21 -14.04
CA SER A 284 -33.90 -4.96 -12.59
C SER A 284 -34.64 -3.70 -12.16
N GLY A 285 -35.14 -2.91 -13.12
CA GLY A 285 -35.79 -1.63 -12.89
C GLY A 285 -34.81 -0.57 -12.40
N ARG A 286 -35.26 0.68 -12.40
CA ARG A 286 -34.53 1.82 -11.84
C ARG A 286 -35.15 2.25 -10.53
N THR A 287 -34.31 2.54 -9.55
CA THR A 287 -34.69 3.04 -8.23
C THR A 287 -34.89 4.56 -8.24
N ASP A 288 -34.14 5.26 -9.09
CA ASP A 288 -34.26 6.70 -9.33
C ASP A 288 -34.19 6.95 -10.84
N PRO A 289 -35.34 6.97 -11.54
CA PRO A 289 -35.40 7.15 -13.00
C PRO A 289 -34.76 8.44 -13.53
N ASP A 290 -34.65 9.48 -12.70
CA ASP A 290 -34.07 10.77 -13.10
C ASP A 290 -32.55 10.82 -12.90
N ASN A 291 -31.98 9.86 -12.18
CA ASN A 291 -30.53 9.77 -11.95
C ASN A 291 -29.75 9.52 -13.25
N GLN A 292 -28.76 10.34 -13.59
CA GLN A 292 -28.04 10.12 -14.85
C GLN A 292 -26.98 9.01 -14.77
N PHE A 293 -26.66 8.51 -13.56
CA PHE A 293 -25.63 7.50 -13.33
C PHE A 293 -26.20 6.09 -13.18
N GLU A 294 -27.44 5.95 -12.70
CA GLU A 294 -28.07 4.63 -12.57
C GLU A 294 -28.29 4.00 -13.96
N SER A 295 -27.86 2.74 -14.11
CA SER A 295 -27.83 1.98 -15.37
C SER A 295 -26.97 2.61 -16.48
N ALA A 296 -26.22 3.67 -16.22
CA ALA A 296 -25.44 4.36 -17.24
C ALA A 296 -24.35 3.45 -17.83
N GLU A 297 -23.68 2.65 -16.99
CA GLU A 297 -22.62 1.77 -17.45
C GLU A 297 -23.14 0.56 -18.23
N TYR A 298 -24.36 0.07 -17.93
CA TYR A 298 -25.01 -0.92 -18.78
C TYR A 298 -25.24 -0.36 -20.19
N LYS A 299 -25.77 0.87 -20.30
CA LYS A 299 -26.02 1.52 -21.60
C LYS A 299 -24.72 1.73 -22.38
N LEU A 300 -23.69 2.24 -21.70
CA LEU A 300 -22.37 2.46 -22.31
C LEU A 300 -21.70 1.15 -22.72
N MET A 301 -21.93 0.06 -21.98
CA MET A 301 -21.47 -1.28 -22.35
C MET A 301 -22.06 -1.73 -23.68
N ILE A 302 -23.39 -1.64 -23.81
CA ILE A 302 -24.09 -2.00 -25.06
C ILE A 302 -23.68 -1.08 -26.21
N GLU A 303 -23.58 0.23 -25.95
CA GLU A 303 -23.14 1.20 -26.95
C GLU A 303 -21.73 0.88 -27.48
N GLY A 304 -20.78 0.59 -26.59
CA GLY A 304 -19.40 0.23 -26.97
C GLY A 304 -19.33 -1.03 -27.83
N VAL A 305 -20.12 -2.05 -27.49
CA VAL A 305 -20.21 -3.29 -28.29
C VAL A 305 -20.83 -3.00 -29.66
N ARG A 306 -21.98 -2.34 -29.72
CA ARG A 306 -22.64 -1.98 -30.99
C ARG A 306 -21.74 -1.12 -31.88
N LYS A 307 -21.08 -0.10 -31.30
CA LYS A 307 -20.15 0.77 -32.04
C LYS A 307 -18.99 -0.02 -32.63
N THR A 308 -18.46 -0.98 -31.89
CA THR A 308 -17.38 -1.86 -32.37
C THR A 308 -17.87 -2.74 -33.53
N LEU A 309 -19.01 -3.41 -33.37
CA LEU A 309 -19.57 -4.30 -34.40
C LEU A 309 -19.98 -3.55 -35.67
N ASN A 310 -20.59 -2.37 -35.55
CA ASN A 310 -20.94 -1.51 -36.68
C ASN A 310 -19.69 -1.04 -37.47
N ASN A 311 -18.52 -1.04 -36.83
CA ASN A 311 -17.24 -0.66 -37.44
C ASN A 311 -16.29 -1.86 -37.57
N ILE A 312 -16.79 -3.10 -37.54
CA ILE A 312 -15.95 -4.29 -37.45
C ILE A 312 -14.91 -4.38 -38.57
N ALA A 313 -15.23 -3.91 -39.78
CA ALA A 313 -14.31 -3.87 -40.92
C ALA A 313 -13.07 -2.96 -40.71
N LYS A 314 -13.15 -2.00 -39.78
CA LYS A 314 -12.04 -1.14 -39.37
C LYS A 314 -11.31 -1.66 -38.13
N VAL A 315 -11.95 -2.57 -37.39
CA VAL A 315 -11.45 -3.09 -36.12
C VAL A 315 -10.68 -4.38 -36.35
N VAL A 316 -11.25 -5.32 -37.10
CA VAL A 316 -10.67 -6.64 -37.35
C VAL A 316 -9.76 -6.57 -38.59
N PRO A 317 -8.46 -6.90 -38.48
CA PRO A 317 -7.56 -6.96 -39.62
C PRO A 317 -8.04 -7.93 -40.69
N ASP A 318 -7.88 -7.54 -41.96
CA ASP A 318 -8.27 -8.34 -43.13
C ASP A 318 -9.72 -8.84 -43.13
N TYR A 319 -10.63 -8.05 -42.56
CA TYR A 319 -12.06 -8.36 -42.59
C TYR A 319 -12.61 -8.33 -44.03
N LYS A 320 -13.13 -9.47 -44.50
CA LYS A 320 -13.65 -9.73 -45.85
C LYS A 320 -15.18 -9.76 -45.91
N ASN A 321 -15.86 -9.08 -44.99
CA ASN A 321 -17.32 -9.15 -44.83
C ASN A 321 -17.84 -10.55 -44.48
N GLN A 322 -17.02 -11.36 -43.80
CA GLN A 322 -17.35 -12.74 -43.40
C GLN A 322 -18.37 -12.82 -42.24
N GLY A 323 -18.89 -11.69 -41.78
CA GLY A 323 -19.84 -11.63 -40.65
C GLY A 323 -19.17 -11.86 -39.30
N TYR A 324 -20.00 -11.95 -38.26
CA TYR A 324 -19.56 -12.25 -36.89
C TYR A 324 -20.62 -13.07 -36.14
N GLU A 325 -20.18 -13.71 -35.06
CA GLU A 325 -21.02 -14.43 -34.11
C GLU A 325 -20.70 -13.96 -32.69
N ILE A 326 -21.73 -13.57 -31.91
CA ILE A 326 -21.56 -13.32 -30.47
C ILE A 326 -21.42 -14.67 -29.76
N ALA A 327 -20.18 -15.07 -29.51
CA ALA A 327 -19.80 -16.40 -29.08
C ALA A 327 -19.74 -16.57 -27.55
N GLY A 328 -19.60 -15.49 -26.78
CA GLY A 328 -19.65 -15.56 -25.33
C GLY A 328 -19.61 -14.21 -24.61
N PHE A 329 -20.02 -14.23 -23.35
CA PHE A 329 -19.97 -13.10 -22.43
C PHE A 329 -19.17 -13.46 -21.18
N VAL A 330 -18.33 -12.55 -20.72
CA VAL A 330 -17.51 -12.73 -19.52
C VAL A 330 -17.75 -11.57 -18.57
N TRP A 331 -18.07 -11.89 -17.32
CA TRP A 331 -18.34 -10.91 -16.28
C TRP A 331 -17.33 -11.00 -15.14
N PHE A 332 -16.70 -9.87 -14.78
CA PHE A 332 -15.83 -9.78 -13.61
C PHE A 332 -16.00 -8.47 -12.84
N GLN A 333 -16.78 -8.53 -11.77
CA GLN A 333 -17.16 -7.41 -10.92
C GLN A 333 -17.46 -7.91 -9.49
N GLY A 334 -17.66 -7.02 -8.52
CA GLY A 334 -18.24 -7.38 -7.21
C GLY A 334 -17.73 -6.52 -6.04
N HIS A 335 -16.52 -5.94 -6.15
CA HIS A 335 -15.95 -5.08 -5.10
C HIS A 335 -16.88 -3.94 -4.69
N LYS A 336 -17.47 -3.22 -5.65
CA LYS A 336 -18.26 -2.02 -5.35
C LYS A 336 -19.58 -2.33 -4.62
N ASP A 337 -20.19 -3.48 -4.90
CA ASP A 337 -21.44 -3.91 -4.27
C ASP A 337 -21.21 -4.36 -2.82
N SER A 338 -19.99 -4.77 -2.46
CA SER A 338 -19.65 -5.14 -1.07
C SER A 338 -19.68 -4.01 -0.03
N PHE A 339 -20.00 -2.77 -0.44
CA PHE A 339 -20.06 -1.61 0.47
C PHE A 339 -21.45 -1.34 1.06
N SER A 340 -22.48 -2.11 0.69
CA SER A 340 -23.85 -1.96 1.19
C SER A 340 -24.52 -3.33 1.32
N GLU A 341 -25.18 -3.59 2.45
CA GLU A 341 -25.94 -4.83 2.68
C GLU A 341 -27.01 -5.05 1.61
N VAL A 342 -27.75 -4.00 1.24
CA VAL A 342 -28.76 -4.06 0.17
C VAL A 342 -28.15 -4.50 -1.17
N LEU A 343 -27.00 -3.93 -1.54
CA LEU A 343 -26.33 -4.31 -2.79
C LEU A 343 -25.79 -5.75 -2.74
N ILE A 344 -25.37 -6.23 -1.58
CA ILE A 344 -24.93 -7.62 -1.37
C ILE A 344 -26.11 -8.58 -1.56
N GLU A 345 -27.24 -8.30 -0.92
CA GLU A 345 -28.44 -9.14 -0.96
C GLU A 345 -29.05 -9.22 -2.37
N GLU A 346 -29.05 -8.13 -3.12
CA GLU A 346 -29.63 -8.10 -4.48
C GLU A 346 -28.67 -8.56 -5.59
N TYR A 347 -27.41 -8.86 -5.27
CA TYR A 347 -26.37 -9.09 -6.27
C TYR A 347 -26.70 -10.24 -7.24
N GLU A 348 -27.12 -11.40 -6.73
CA GLU A 348 -27.45 -12.58 -7.54
C GLU A 348 -28.58 -12.29 -8.53
N LYS A 349 -29.64 -11.62 -8.05
CA LYS A 349 -30.79 -11.18 -8.87
C LYS A 349 -30.34 -10.25 -9.99
N HIS A 350 -29.52 -9.25 -9.69
CA HIS A 350 -29.00 -8.34 -10.71
C HIS A 350 -28.08 -9.03 -11.71
N LEU A 351 -27.31 -10.02 -11.27
CA LEU A 351 -26.45 -10.79 -12.14
C LEU A 351 -27.26 -11.65 -13.12
N ALA A 352 -28.30 -12.34 -12.64
CA ALA A 352 -29.23 -13.08 -13.49
C ALA A 352 -29.91 -12.17 -14.52
N ASN A 353 -30.38 -11.00 -14.09
CA ASN A 353 -30.99 -10.03 -14.99
C ASN A 353 -30.00 -9.49 -16.03
N LEU A 354 -28.74 -9.25 -15.65
CA LEU A 354 -27.70 -8.82 -16.58
C LEU A 354 -27.45 -9.86 -17.66
N ILE A 355 -27.32 -11.13 -17.28
CA ILE A 355 -27.14 -12.26 -18.21
C ILE A 355 -28.28 -12.31 -19.23
N ASN A 356 -29.53 -12.25 -18.74
CA ASN A 356 -30.70 -12.35 -19.59
C ASN A 356 -30.88 -11.12 -20.49
N ASP A 357 -30.60 -9.92 -19.99
CA ASP A 357 -30.70 -8.70 -20.78
C ASP A 357 -29.63 -8.64 -21.87
N VAL A 358 -28.40 -9.13 -21.60
CA VAL A 358 -27.35 -9.25 -22.64
C VAL A 358 -27.74 -10.28 -23.70
N ARG A 359 -28.29 -11.44 -23.31
CA ARG A 359 -28.80 -12.45 -24.25
C ARG A 359 -29.88 -11.89 -25.16
N LYS A 360 -30.82 -11.13 -24.58
CA LYS A 360 -31.91 -10.48 -25.31
C LYS A 360 -31.41 -9.39 -26.25
N GLU A 361 -30.47 -8.57 -25.79
CA GLU A 361 -29.88 -7.46 -26.55
C GLU A 361 -29.20 -7.93 -27.84
N PHE A 362 -28.56 -9.10 -27.83
CA PHE A 362 -27.86 -9.65 -29.00
C PHE A 362 -28.58 -10.83 -29.67
N ASP A 363 -29.84 -11.10 -29.30
CA ASP A 363 -30.66 -12.20 -29.83
C ASP A 363 -29.99 -13.58 -29.76
N THR A 364 -29.27 -13.84 -28.66
CA THR A 364 -28.53 -15.09 -28.42
C THR A 364 -29.02 -15.75 -27.13
N PRO A 365 -30.20 -16.40 -27.10
CA PRO A 365 -30.84 -16.89 -25.87
C PRO A 365 -30.04 -17.96 -25.12
N LYS A 366 -29.10 -18.63 -25.78
CA LYS A 366 -28.19 -19.63 -25.18
C LYS A 366 -26.73 -19.15 -25.13
N LEU A 367 -26.48 -17.83 -25.15
CA LEU A 367 -25.12 -17.28 -25.11
C LEU A 367 -24.35 -17.88 -23.93
N PRO A 368 -23.18 -18.49 -24.17
CA PRO A 368 -22.28 -18.92 -23.12
C PRO A 368 -21.83 -17.75 -22.25
N VAL A 369 -21.96 -17.89 -20.93
CA VAL A 369 -21.52 -16.87 -19.96
C VAL A 369 -20.55 -17.45 -18.95
N VAL A 370 -19.44 -16.76 -18.71
CA VAL A 370 -18.51 -17.11 -17.64
C VAL A 370 -18.38 -15.97 -16.65
N VAL A 371 -18.56 -16.27 -15.36
CA VAL A 371 -18.45 -15.32 -14.25
C VAL A 371 -17.17 -15.60 -13.45
N ALA A 372 -16.27 -14.62 -13.33
CA ALA A 372 -15.21 -14.69 -12.33
C ALA A 372 -15.74 -14.22 -10.97
N THR A 373 -15.49 -15.00 -9.92
CA THR A 373 -15.75 -14.54 -8.54
C THR A 373 -14.74 -13.47 -8.14
N ILE A 374 -15.12 -12.57 -7.23
CA ILE A 374 -14.11 -11.81 -6.48
C ILE A 374 -13.34 -12.74 -5.53
N GLY A 375 -12.04 -12.50 -5.36
CA GLY A 375 -11.13 -13.40 -4.61
C GLY A 375 -10.16 -12.64 -3.70
N PHE A 376 -10.56 -11.49 -3.17
CA PHE A 376 -9.68 -10.60 -2.41
C PHE A 376 -9.23 -11.22 -1.08
N GLY A 377 -7.94 -11.52 -0.95
CA GLY A 377 -7.38 -12.25 0.20
C GLY A 377 -7.42 -13.78 0.05
N GLY A 378 -7.67 -14.30 -1.15
CA GLY A 378 -7.71 -15.73 -1.44
C GLY A 378 -8.80 -16.44 -0.63
N HIS A 379 -8.47 -17.48 0.12
CA HIS A 379 -9.43 -18.18 0.99
C HIS A 379 -9.70 -17.48 2.33
N ASN A 380 -9.06 -16.32 2.59
CA ASN A 380 -9.22 -15.54 3.83
C ASN A 380 -10.02 -14.25 3.61
N MET A 381 -11.02 -14.29 2.74
CA MET A 381 -11.81 -13.10 2.40
C MET A 381 -12.60 -12.59 3.61
N GLN A 382 -12.81 -11.27 3.67
CA GLN A 382 -13.77 -10.67 4.61
C GLN A 382 -15.20 -11.12 4.28
N GLU A 383 -16.05 -11.24 5.30
CA GLU A 383 -17.44 -11.71 5.17
C GLU A 383 -18.24 -11.00 4.07
N LYS A 384 -18.16 -9.67 4.00
CA LYS A 384 -18.81 -8.88 2.95
C LYS A 384 -18.43 -9.29 1.52
N PHE A 385 -17.22 -9.82 1.32
CA PHE A 385 -16.77 -10.32 0.03
C PHE A 385 -17.18 -11.79 -0.19
N LEU A 386 -17.32 -12.58 0.88
CA LEU A 386 -17.81 -13.97 0.81
C LEU A 386 -19.25 -14.02 0.32
N ASN A 387 -20.11 -13.09 0.74
CA ASN A 387 -21.51 -13.06 0.28
C ASN A 387 -21.62 -12.75 -1.22
N ILE A 388 -20.85 -11.78 -1.72
CA ILE A 388 -20.77 -11.51 -3.16
C ILE A 388 -20.16 -12.70 -3.91
N HIS A 389 -19.08 -13.31 -3.40
CA HIS A 389 -18.48 -14.51 -3.98
C HIS A 389 -19.50 -15.65 -4.08
N GLN A 390 -20.29 -15.88 -3.03
CA GLN A 390 -21.31 -16.92 -3.01
C GLN A 390 -22.38 -16.68 -4.07
N ALA A 391 -22.91 -15.45 -4.19
CA ALA A 391 -23.85 -15.07 -5.24
C ALA A 391 -23.27 -15.30 -6.66
N GLN A 392 -21.97 -15.08 -6.84
CA GLN A 392 -21.28 -15.35 -8.11
C GLN A 392 -21.08 -16.83 -8.38
N MET A 393 -20.94 -17.67 -7.36
CA MET A 393 -20.90 -19.13 -7.55
C MET A 393 -22.30 -19.68 -7.85
N ASP A 394 -23.29 -19.20 -7.10
CA ASP A 394 -24.69 -19.63 -7.15
C ASP A 394 -25.33 -19.43 -8.52
N ILE A 395 -24.94 -18.38 -9.26
CA ILE A 395 -25.48 -18.13 -10.61
C ILE A 395 -25.25 -19.29 -11.61
N SER A 396 -24.28 -20.16 -11.34
CA SER A 396 -24.00 -21.35 -12.18
C SER A 396 -24.48 -22.66 -11.54
N ASP A 397 -25.06 -22.62 -10.34
CA ASP A 397 -25.67 -23.79 -9.70
C ASP A 397 -26.99 -24.13 -10.39
N THR A 398 -27.01 -25.25 -11.10
CA THR A 398 -28.17 -25.72 -11.87
C THR A 398 -29.37 -26.11 -11.01
N LYS A 399 -29.19 -26.26 -9.68
CA LYS A 399 -30.32 -26.43 -8.76
C LYS A 399 -31.02 -25.11 -8.46
N LYS A 400 -30.29 -23.99 -8.48
CA LYS A 400 -30.82 -22.64 -8.24
C LYS A 400 -31.30 -21.99 -9.54
N HIS A 401 -30.51 -22.11 -10.61
CA HIS A 401 -30.78 -21.55 -11.94
C HIS A 401 -30.76 -22.65 -13.02
N PRO A 402 -31.79 -23.53 -13.09
CA PRO A 402 -31.84 -24.63 -14.06
C PRO A 402 -31.81 -24.14 -15.52
N GLU A 403 -32.30 -22.94 -15.81
CA GLU A 403 -32.26 -22.30 -17.13
C GLU A 403 -30.84 -22.04 -17.65
N TYR A 404 -29.84 -22.04 -16.77
CA TYR A 404 -28.44 -21.79 -17.10
C TYR A 404 -27.61 -23.05 -17.29
N ALA A 405 -28.21 -24.24 -17.13
CA ALA A 405 -27.53 -25.52 -17.29
C ALA A 405 -26.83 -25.63 -18.67
N GLY A 406 -25.51 -25.85 -18.64
CA GLY A 406 -24.68 -25.98 -19.84
C GLY A 406 -24.42 -24.66 -20.60
N THR A 407 -24.85 -23.51 -20.09
CA THR A 407 -24.64 -22.21 -20.74
C THR A 407 -24.05 -21.14 -19.83
N VAL A 408 -24.01 -21.33 -18.51
CA VAL A 408 -23.32 -20.43 -17.57
C VAL A 408 -22.35 -21.24 -16.69
N ALA A 409 -21.18 -20.67 -16.43
CA ALA A 409 -20.18 -21.24 -15.52
C ALA A 409 -19.56 -20.15 -14.64
N SER A 410 -19.22 -20.50 -13.40
CA SER A 410 -18.48 -19.64 -12.49
C SER A 410 -17.06 -20.17 -12.25
N VAL A 411 -16.09 -19.26 -12.22
CA VAL A 411 -14.68 -19.53 -11.94
C VAL A 411 -14.33 -18.94 -10.59
N ASP A 412 -14.00 -19.81 -9.63
CA ASP A 412 -13.54 -19.41 -8.31
C ASP A 412 -12.10 -18.87 -8.40
N THR A 413 -11.91 -17.58 -8.12
CA THR A 413 -10.61 -16.92 -8.29
C THR A 413 -9.71 -16.97 -7.05
N ARG A 414 -10.18 -17.54 -5.94
CA ARG A 414 -9.48 -17.52 -4.64
C ARG A 414 -8.09 -18.18 -4.69
N ASP A 415 -7.93 -19.24 -5.48
CA ASP A 415 -6.64 -19.94 -5.62
C ASP A 415 -5.59 -19.14 -6.42
N PHE A 416 -6.01 -18.11 -7.17
CA PHE A 416 -5.11 -17.28 -7.97
C PHE A 416 -4.54 -16.10 -7.20
N TRP A 417 -4.93 -15.91 -5.93
CA TRP A 417 -4.43 -14.83 -5.09
C TRP A 417 -2.91 -14.88 -4.91
N ARG A 418 -2.27 -13.72 -5.03
CA ARG A 418 -0.84 -13.50 -4.78
C ARG A 418 -0.72 -12.49 -3.66
N GLU A 419 0.07 -12.83 -2.65
CA GLU A 419 0.24 -11.98 -1.48
C GLU A 419 1.07 -10.75 -1.82
N VAL A 420 1.08 -9.77 -0.91
CA VAL A 420 1.69 -8.46 -1.15
C VAL A 420 3.19 -8.57 -1.42
N ASP A 421 3.88 -9.54 -0.81
CA ASP A 421 5.30 -9.86 -1.00
C ASP A 421 5.63 -10.54 -2.34
N GLU A 422 4.63 -11.13 -2.97
CA GLU A 422 4.71 -11.71 -4.31
C GLU A 422 4.32 -10.70 -5.41
N SER A 423 3.98 -9.46 -5.04
CA SER A 423 3.25 -8.55 -5.91
C SER A 423 3.87 -7.15 -6.03
N PRO A 424 3.53 -6.39 -7.09
CA PRO A 424 4.09 -5.04 -7.30
C PRO A 424 3.63 -4.02 -6.26
N LYS A 425 2.44 -4.19 -5.67
CA LYS A 425 1.83 -3.25 -4.73
C LYS A 425 0.92 -3.94 -3.70
N GLY A 426 0.67 -3.28 -2.57
CA GLY A 426 -0.40 -3.67 -1.63
C GLY A 426 -1.74 -2.99 -1.98
N GLU A 427 -2.38 -3.41 -3.07
CA GLU A 427 -3.70 -2.94 -3.52
C GLU A 427 -4.65 -4.15 -3.61
N ASP A 428 -5.21 -4.57 -2.47
CA ASP A 428 -5.98 -5.82 -2.37
C ASP A 428 -7.16 -5.91 -3.36
N TYR A 429 -7.93 -4.84 -3.48
CA TYR A 429 -9.07 -4.68 -4.40
C TYR A 429 -8.70 -4.72 -5.89
N HIS A 430 -7.41 -4.77 -6.23
CA HIS A 430 -6.88 -4.98 -7.58
C HIS A 430 -5.93 -6.18 -7.66
N TYR A 431 -6.08 -7.14 -6.75
CA TYR A 431 -5.21 -8.33 -6.69
C TYR A 431 -3.73 -7.96 -6.57
N ASN A 432 -3.42 -6.95 -5.75
CA ASN A 432 -2.07 -6.44 -5.50
C ASN A 432 -1.33 -5.97 -6.77
N ARG A 433 -2.07 -5.71 -7.85
CA ARG A 433 -1.56 -5.48 -9.21
C ARG A 433 -0.68 -6.61 -9.74
N ASN A 434 -0.92 -7.83 -9.26
CA ASN A 434 -0.16 -9.01 -9.63
C ASN A 434 -0.57 -9.54 -11.01
N ALA A 435 0.36 -9.57 -11.96
CA ALA A 435 0.15 -10.02 -13.32
C ALA A 435 -0.17 -11.52 -13.41
N GLU A 436 0.47 -12.36 -12.58
CA GLU A 436 0.22 -13.80 -12.56
C GLU A 436 -1.24 -14.10 -12.16
N THR A 437 -1.77 -13.38 -11.18
CA THR A 437 -3.19 -13.51 -10.80
C THR A 437 -4.12 -13.22 -11.98
N TYR A 438 -3.89 -12.13 -12.72
CA TYR A 438 -4.73 -11.81 -13.90
C TYR A 438 -4.57 -12.82 -15.03
N MET A 439 -3.35 -13.32 -15.26
CA MET A 439 -3.09 -14.37 -16.25
C MET A 439 -3.84 -15.66 -15.93
N LEU A 440 -3.76 -16.13 -14.68
CA LEU A 440 -4.44 -17.35 -14.23
C LEU A 440 -5.96 -17.20 -14.27
N ILE A 441 -6.50 -16.05 -13.85
CA ILE A 441 -7.94 -15.77 -13.96
C ILE A 441 -8.36 -15.79 -15.43
N GLY A 442 -7.62 -15.11 -16.32
CA GLY A 442 -7.90 -15.07 -17.75
C GLY A 442 -7.91 -16.46 -18.39
N ASP A 443 -6.88 -17.26 -18.12
CA ASP A 443 -6.78 -18.63 -18.62
C ASP A 443 -7.95 -19.49 -18.09
N ALA A 444 -8.24 -19.44 -16.80
CA ALA A 444 -9.34 -20.20 -16.18
C ALA A 444 -10.72 -19.83 -16.78
N LEU A 445 -10.95 -18.53 -17.02
CA LEU A 445 -12.13 -18.04 -17.72
C LEU A 445 -12.21 -18.59 -19.15
N GLY A 446 -11.09 -18.62 -19.87
CA GLY A 446 -11.00 -19.17 -21.22
C GLY A 446 -11.31 -20.66 -21.26
N ARG A 447 -10.74 -21.44 -20.34
CA ARG A 447 -11.00 -22.89 -20.23
C ARG A 447 -12.44 -23.19 -19.86
N ALA A 448 -13.06 -22.39 -18.98
CA ALA A 448 -14.48 -22.51 -18.69
C ALA A 448 -15.34 -22.22 -19.92
N MET A 449 -15.01 -21.17 -20.67
CA MET A 449 -15.69 -20.82 -21.92
C MET A 449 -15.59 -21.94 -22.97
N VAL A 450 -14.40 -22.51 -23.15
CA VAL A 450 -14.18 -23.65 -24.07
C VAL A 450 -15.08 -24.84 -23.71
N ARG A 451 -15.24 -25.16 -22.42
CA ARG A 451 -16.14 -26.25 -21.99
C ARG A 451 -17.60 -25.95 -22.29
N LEU A 452 -18.06 -24.71 -22.09
CA LEU A 452 -19.42 -24.29 -22.47
C LEU A 452 -19.64 -24.38 -23.99
N LEU A 453 -18.59 -24.17 -24.79
CA LEU A 453 -18.62 -24.30 -26.25
C LEU A 453 -18.49 -25.77 -26.73
N GLY A 454 -18.50 -26.75 -25.81
CA GLY A 454 -18.41 -28.18 -26.13
C GLY A 454 -16.99 -28.70 -26.39
N GLY A 455 -15.97 -27.87 -26.18
CA GLY A 455 -14.56 -28.25 -26.22
C GLY A 455 -14.10 -28.96 -24.94
N LYS A 456 -12.84 -29.40 -24.95
CA LYS A 456 -12.16 -29.92 -23.76
C LYS A 456 -11.00 -29.01 -23.38
N ALA A 457 -10.74 -28.89 -22.08
CA ALA A 457 -9.60 -28.14 -21.58
C ALA A 457 -9.02 -28.86 -20.36
N GLU A 458 -7.71 -29.14 -20.41
CA GLU A 458 -6.97 -29.68 -19.28
C GLU A 458 -7.09 -28.71 -18.08
N PRO A 459 -7.21 -29.20 -16.84
CA PRO A 459 -7.21 -28.33 -15.67
C PRO A 459 -5.89 -27.57 -15.51
N LEU A 460 -5.96 -26.34 -15.01
CA LEU A 460 -4.75 -25.61 -14.58
C LEU A 460 -4.13 -26.34 -13.38
N PRO A 461 -2.84 -26.68 -13.40
CA PRO A 461 -2.18 -27.24 -12.23
C PRO A 461 -1.97 -26.13 -11.21
N LEU A 462 -2.78 -26.15 -10.15
CA LEU A 462 -2.63 -25.23 -9.03
C LEU A 462 -1.80 -25.91 -7.95
N ALA A 463 -0.60 -25.37 -7.70
CA ALA A 463 0.18 -25.78 -6.55
C ALA A 463 -0.58 -25.44 -5.26
N PRO A 464 -0.59 -26.32 -4.25
CA PRO A 464 -1.16 -26.00 -2.94
C PRO A 464 -0.45 -24.75 -2.39
N ARG A 465 -1.20 -23.66 -2.19
CA ARG A 465 -0.66 -22.42 -1.63
C ARG A 465 -0.74 -22.51 -0.10
N PRO A 466 0.30 -22.09 0.65
CA PRO A 466 0.27 -22.13 2.11
C PRO A 466 -0.96 -21.39 2.64
N LYS A 467 -1.75 -22.05 3.51
CA LYS A 467 -2.78 -21.33 4.27
C LYS A 467 -2.07 -20.29 5.12
N ARG A 468 -2.39 -19.01 4.93
CA ARG A 468 -1.94 -17.97 5.84
C ARG A 468 -2.31 -18.38 7.26
N VAL A 469 -1.32 -18.49 8.14
CA VAL A 469 -1.57 -18.48 9.58
C VAL A 469 -2.15 -17.11 9.85
N ILE A 470 -3.44 -17.08 10.22
CA ILE A 470 -4.07 -15.86 10.71
C ILE A 470 -3.14 -15.37 11.82
N VAL A 471 -2.46 -14.24 11.61
CA VAL A 471 -1.94 -13.48 12.73
C VAL A 471 -3.21 -13.06 13.43
N GLU A 472 -3.59 -13.81 14.47
CA GLU A 472 -4.75 -13.50 15.29
C GLU A 472 -4.71 -12.01 15.57
N LYS A 473 -5.69 -11.27 15.02
CA LYS A 473 -6.02 -9.98 15.60
C LYS A 473 -6.47 -10.28 17.02
N GLY A 474 -5.56 -10.14 17.97
CA GLY A 474 -5.93 -10.04 19.38
C GLY A 474 -5.49 -11.18 20.29
N ASN A 475 -4.28 -11.69 20.15
CA ASN A 475 -3.51 -12.01 21.35
C ASN A 475 -2.28 -11.10 21.35
N GLU A 476 -2.27 -10.11 22.24
CA GLU A 476 -1.03 -9.39 22.51
C GLU A 476 0.06 -10.42 22.83
N LEU A 477 1.17 -10.36 22.10
CA LEU A 477 2.35 -11.16 22.46
C LEU A 477 2.64 -10.91 23.94
N SER A 478 2.92 -11.98 24.70
CA SER A 478 3.35 -11.83 26.08
C SER A 478 4.55 -10.88 26.15
N GLU A 479 4.68 -10.14 27.25
CA GLU A 479 5.81 -9.21 27.44
C GLU A 479 7.17 -9.91 27.30
N GLU A 480 7.25 -11.17 27.73
CA GLU A 480 8.43 -12.02 27.50
C GLU A 480 8.74 -12.22 26.02
N LYS A 481 7.72 -12.50 25.19
CA LYS A 481 7.89 -12.72 23.75
C LYS A 481 8.18 -11.41 23.01
N LYS A 482 7.59 -10.28 23.44
CA LYS A 482 7.93 -8.93 22.94
C LYS A 482 9.41 -8.62 23.23
N SER A 483 9.86 -8.85 24.47
CA SER A 483 11.25 -8.63 24.89
C SER A 483 12.24 -9.52 24.14
N ALA A 484 11.95 -10.81 24.01
CA ALA A 484 12.78 -11.75 23.25
C ALA A 484 12.90 -11.35 21.76
N THR A 485 11.78 -10.95 21.14
CA THR A 485 11.73 -10.46 19.76
C THR A 485 12.57 -9.19 19.59
N GLN A 486 12.41 -8.21 20.48
CA GLN A 486 13.18 -6.97 20.44
C GLN A 486 14.68 -7.23 20.60
N LYS A 487 15.08 -8.12 21.52
CA LYS A 487 16.46 -8.54 21.71
C LYS A 487 17.04 -9.20 20.45
N ALA A 488 16.28 -10.05 19.78
CA ALA A 488 16.70 -10.74 18.56
C ALA A 488 16.80 -9.81 17.34
N LEU A 489 15.96 -8.77 17.27
CA LEU A 489 15.99 -7.77 16.20
C LEU A 489 17.08 -6.70 16.39
N LYS A 490 17.52 -6.46 17.63
CA LYS A 490 18.50 -5.41 17.96
C LYS A 490 19.75 -5.40 17.07
N PRO A 491 20.42 -6.53 16.76
CA PRO A 491 21.56 -6.54 15.84
C PRO A 491 21.21 -6.09 14.42
N ILE A 492 20.08 -6.56 13.88
CA ILE A 492 19.60 -6.18 12.54
C ILE A 492 19.30 -4.68 12.49
N ILE A 493 18.65 -4.16 13.53
CA ILE A 493 18.28 -2.75 13.61
C ILE A 493 19.52 -1.87 13.72
N LEU A 494 20.47 -2.18 14.60
CA LEU A 494 21.62 -1.29 14.85
C LEU A 494 22.72 -1.43 13.79
N ASP A 495 23.15 -2.65 13.45
CA ASP A 495 24.26 -2.87 12.53
C ASP A 495 23.81 -2.88 11.05
N GLY A 496 22.51 -3.03 10.81
CA GLY A 496 21.88 -2.97 9.48
C GLY A 496 21.15 -1.66 9.24
N ILE A 497 19.98 -1.50 9.86
CA ILE A 497 19.04 -0.41 9.54
C ILE A 497 19.59 0.97 9.93
N VAL A 498 20.10 1.14 11.15
CA VAL A 498 20.70 2.41 11.63
C VAL A 498 21.92 2.76 10.78
N ALA A 499 22.83 1.80 10.56
CA ALA A 499 24.01 2.01 9.72
C ALA A 499 23.61 2.47 8.29
N ALA A 500 22.62 1.82 7.67
CA ALA A 500 22.11 2.20 6.36
C ALA A 500 21.43 3.58 6.38
N TYR A 501 20.65 3.89 7.42
CA TYR A 501 19.96 5.18 7.57
C TYR A 501 20.96 6.34 7.67
N ILE A 502 22.00 6.20 8.49
CA ILE A 502 23.06 7.20 8.66
C ILE A 502 23.88 7.35 7.36
N ALA A 503 24.18 6.25 6.68
CA ALA A 503 24.93 6.26 5.44
C ALA A 503 24.14 6.81 4.24
N ASN A 504 22.80 6.81 4.32
CA ASN A 504 21.95 7.22 3.21
C ASN A 504 22.17 8.71 2.85
N PRO A 505 22.58 9.02 1.60
CA PRO A 505 22.85 10.39 1.17
C PRO A 505 21.67 11.34 1.35
N ARG A 506 20.43 10.82 1.28
CA ARG A 506 19.20 11.60 1.50
C ARG A 506 19.10 12.15 2.92
N TYR A 507 19.60 11.41 3.91
CA TYR A 507 19.45 11.72 5.33
C TYR A 507 20.71 12.30 5.93
N ARG A 508 21.89 11.86 5.48
CA ARG A 508 23.19 12.16 6.09
C ARG A 508 23.46 13.65 6.27
N LYS A 509 23.21 14.47 5.24
CA LYS A 509 23.45 15.92 5.30
C LYS A 509 22.60 16.56 6.41
N VAL A 510 21.31 16.23 6.45
CA VAL A 510 20.37 16.80 7.43
C VAL A 510 20.63 16.26 8.84
N LEU A 511 21.03 14.98 8.97
CA LEU A 511 21.45 14.42 10.27
C LEU A 511 22.65 15.17 10.86
N LEU A 512 23.67 15.47 10.06
CA LEU A 512 24.84 16.25 10.51
C LEU A 512 24.46 17.69 10.87
N GLN A 513 23.55 18.30 10.12
CA GLN A 513 23.02 19.64 10.43
C GLN A 513 22.26 19.63 11.77
N GLU A 514 21.33 18.69 11.96
CA GLU A 514 20.57 18.54 13.20
C GLU A 514 21.47 18.20 14.41
N ALA A 515 22.53 17.41 14.21
CA ALA A 515 23.47 17.04 15.27
C ALA A 515 24.44 18.16 15.66
N SER A 516 24.81 19.04 14.72
CA SER A 516 25.61 20.23 15.03
C SER A 516 24.78 21.37 15.63
N GLY A 517 23.44 21.28 15.55
CA GLY A 517 22.53 22.35 15.94
C GLY A 517 22.60 23.54 15.00
N GLU A 518 23.08 23.37 13.77
CA GLU A 518 23.11 24.42 12.76
C GLU A 518 21.67 24.79 12.36
N ARG A 519 21.37 26.10 12.33
CA ARG A 519 20.06 26.60 11.93
C ARG A 519 19.84 26.36 10.43
N PRO A 520 18.73 25.71 10.02
CA PRO A 520 18.44 25.50 8.62
C PRO A 520 18.07 26.82 7.92
N GLN A 521 18.32 26.91 6.62
CA GLN A 521 17.90 28.08 5.81
C GLN A 521 16.39 28.32 5.83
N ARG A 522 15.61 27.23 5.97
CA ARG A 522 14.16 27.28 6.14
C ARG A 522 13.78 26.52 7.39
N GLU A 523 13.32 27.25 8.39
CA GLU A 523 12.85 26.67 9.64
C GLU A 523 11.60 25.83 9.44
N ASN A 524 11.50 24.76 10.21
CA ASN A 524 10.34 23.88 10.23
C ASN A 524 9.69 23.96 11.61
N GLN A 525 8.45 24.42 11.64
CA GLN A 525 7.63 24.44 12.84
C GLN A 525 7.39 23.05 13.44
N PHE A 526 7.55 21.97 12.66
CA PHE A 526 7.40 20.60 13.13
C PHE A 526 8.72 20.02 13.64
N LEU A 527 8.75 19.61 14.91
CA LEU A 527 9.96 19.18 15.62
C LEU A 527 10.21 17.66 15.48
N ARG A 528 9.90 17.10 14.31
CA ARG A 528 10.14 15.70 13.93
C ARG A 528 10.93 15.65 12.61
N GLY A 529 12.20 16.04 12.70
CA GLY A 529 13.18 16.01 11.62
C GLY A 529 13.71 14.61 11.29
N VAL A 530 14.86 14.55 10.62
CA VAL A 530 15.49 13.28 10.19
C VAL A 530 16.06 12.53 11.41
N MET A 531 16.56 13.22 12.43
CA MET A 531 17.01 12.56 13.67
C MET A 531 15.87 11.79 14.36
N TYR A 532 14.62 12.25 14.23
CA TYR A 532 13.47 11.53 14.80
C TYR A 532 13.28 10.14 14.16
N GLY A 533 13.64 9.98 12.87
CA GLY A 533 13.68 8.66 12.24
C GLY A 533 14.77 7.78 12.85
N LEU A 534 15.97 8.32 13.05
CA LEU A 534 17.07 7.59 13.70
C LEU A 534 16.71 7.17 15.13
N GLU A 535 16.06 8.04 15.91
CA GLU A 535 15.53 7.71 17.24
C GLU A 535 14.52 6.56 17.19
N ASN A 536 13.62 6.53 16.20
CA ASN A 536 12.67 5.43 16.06
C ASN A 536 13.37 4.09 15.81
N CYS A 537 14.53 4.07 15.16
CA CYS A 537 15.35 2.86 15.09
C CYS A 537 15.84 2.43 16.48
N TYR A 538 16.36 3.36 17.27
CA TYR A 538 16.82 3.05 18.63
C TYR A 538 15.68 2.57 19.54
N ARG A 539 14.51 3.22 19.50
CA ARG A 539 13.31 2.75 20.21
C ARG A 539 12.89 1.36 19.78
N ALA A 540 12.90 1.08 18.47
CA ALA A 540 12.62 -0.26 17.94
C ALA A 540 13.62 -1.32 18.44
N ALA A 541 14.86 -0.91 18.75
CA ALA A 541 15.90 -1.74 19.36
C ALA A 541 15.87 -1.76 20.90
N GLY A 542 14.85 -1.16 21.54
CA GLY A 542 14.69 -1.09 22.99
C GLY A 542 15.67 -0.12 23.67
N ILE A 543 16.04 0.97 22.99
CA ILE A 543 16.94 2.01 23.49
C ILE A 543 16.18 3.35 23.50
N ASP A 544 15.93 3.86 24.70
CA ASP A 544 15.23 5.13 24.98
C ASP A 544 16.17 6.21 25.54
N ASP A 545 17.47 5.92 25.66
CA ASP A 545 18.53 6.87 26.06
C ASP A 545 18.52 8.19 25.26
N TYR A 546 17.99 8.15 24.05
CA TYR A 546 17.91 9.27 23.11
C TYR A 546 16.53 9.92 23.08
N ASP A 547 15.63 9.63 24.02
CA ASP A 547 14.33 10.30 24.08
C ASP A 547 14.43 11.71 24.67
N TRP A 548 13.46 12.55 24.32
CA TRP A 548 13.32 13.89 24.87
C TRP A 548 12.98 13.81 26.36
N ARG A 549 13.65 14.62 27.17
CA ARG A 549 13.43 14.75 28.61
C ARG A 549 13.23 16.21 28.98
N SER A 550 12.43 16.48 30.00
CA SER A 550 12.23 17.85 30.49
C SER A 550 13.55 18.51 30.90
N PHE A 551 13.70 19.80 30.63
CA PHE A 551 14.88 20.59 30.95
C PHE A 551 14.49 21.94 31.55
N GLY A 552 15.06 22.27 32.72
CA GLY A 552 14.72 23.48 33.46
C GLY A 552 13.67 23.24 34.56
N PRO A 553 13.00 24.31 35.05
CA PRO A 553 12.01 24.20 36.12
C PRO A 553 10.74 23.48 35.65
N ASP A 554 9.84 23.13 36.58
CA ASP A 554 8.47 22.77 36.18
C ASP A 554 7.73 24.03 35.70
N PHE A 555 7.51 24.11 34.39
CA PHE A 555 6.84 25.25 33.77
C PHE A 555 5.39 25.41 34.22
N ASN A 556 4.78 24.39 34.86
CA ASN A 556 3.44 24.47 35.44
C ASN A 556 3.39 25.24 36.76
N GLU A 557 4.53 25.35 37.45
CA GLU A 557 4.66 26.08 38.71
C GLU A 557 5.21 27.50 38.49
N VAL A 558 5.71 27.80 37.30
CA VAL A 558 6.21 29.13 36.93
C VAL A 558 5.06 30.12 36.90
N GLN A 559 5.22 31.25 37.62
CA GLN A 559 4.35 32.41 37.49
C GLN A 559 4.70 33.20 36.23
N TRP A 560 3.75 33.26 35.31
CA TRP A 560 3.90 33.95 34.03
C TRP A 560 3.21 35.29 34.07
N SER A 561 3.90 36.33 33.63
CA SER A 561 3.27 37.60 33.32
C SER A 561 2.60 37.49 31.95
N TYR A 562 1.33 37.88 31.84
CA TYR A 562 0.60 37.81 30.58
C TYR A 562 -0.24 39.06 30.30
N TYR A 563 -0.50 39.27 29.02
CA TYR A 563 -1.38 40.33 28.54
C TYR A 563 -2.11 39.85 27.29
N SER A 564 -3.44 40.03 27.26
CA SER A 564 -4.28 39.65 26.12
C SER A 564 -5.03 40.86 25.58
N PHE A 565 -5.02 41.04 24.26
CA PHE A 565 -5.66 42.19 23.61
C PHE A 565 -6.19 41.86 22.22
N ASP A 566 -7.11 42.70 21.74
CA ASP A 566 -7.59 42.68 20.36
C ASP A 566 -6.74 43.68 19.54
N PRO A 567 -6.00 43.24 18.51
CA PRO A 567 -5.11 44.13 17.75
C PRO A 567 -5.90 45.07 16.83
N LYS A 568 -5.32 46.22 16.49
CA LYS A 568 -5.95 47.19 15.57
C LYS A 568 -6.09 46.64 14.15
N GLU A 569 -5.15 45.81 13.72
CA GLU A 569 -5.17 45.14 12.44
C GLU A 569 -6.24 44.04 12.48
N ILE A 570 -7.33 44.15 11.71
CA ILE A 570 -8.42 43.16 11.72
C ILE A 570 -8.27 42.21 10.53
N LEU A 571 -8.43 40.89 10.77
CA LEU A 571 -8.63 39.89 9.72
C LEU A 571 -10.05 39.29 9.78
N PRO A 572 -10.59 38.75 8.68
CA PRO A 572 -11.87 38.03 8.68
C PRO A 572 -11.82 36.75 9.52
N LYS A 573 -12.78 36.55 10.44
CA LYS A 573 -12.79 35.40 11.38
C LYS A 573 -13.05 34.07 10.68
N GLU A 574 -13.59 34.12 9.48
CA GLU A 574 -13.93 32.98 8.62
C GLU A 574 -12.66 32.36 7.99
N LYS A 575 -11.56 33.12 7.94
CA LYS A 575 -10.27 32.71 7.38
C LYS A 575 -9.35 32.15 8.47
N GLY A 576 -8.57 31.12 8.11
CA GLY A 576 -7.50 30.59 8.96
C GLY A 576 -6.18 31.30 8.68
N SER A 577 -5.13 30.94 9.42
CA SER A 577 -3.79 31.56 9.42
C SER A 577 -3.84 33.06 9.70
N ARG A 578 -4.36 33.40 10.88
CA ARG A 578 -4.52 34.79 11.31
C ARG A 578 -3.28 35.37 12.00
N TYR A 579 -2.26 34.59 12.28
CA TYR A 579 -1.03 35.13 12.83
C TYR A 579 -0.42 36.16 11.87
N ARG A 580 -0.04 37.31 12.44
CA ARG A 580 0.49 38.45 11.70
C ARG A 580 1.26 39.35 12.66
N LYS A 581 2.13 40.21 12.12
CA LYS A 581 2.65 41.34 12.88
C LYS A 581 1.48 42.26 13.26
N VAL A 582 1.42 42.62 14.54
CA VAL A 582 0.38 43.49 15.10
C VAL A 582 1.01 44.68 15.82
N THR A 583 0.27 45.78 15.88
CA THR A 583 0.66 46.92 16.70
C THR A 583 0.42 46.58 18.16
N TYR A 584 1.50 46.54 18.96
CA TYR A 584 1.40 46.36 20.40
C TYR A 584 0.87 47.63 21.09
N PRO A 585 0.20 47.49 22.25
CA PRO A 585 -0.16 48.63 23.08
C PRO A 585 1.06 49.49 23.44
N THR A 586 0.84 50.80 23.64
CA THR A 586 1.90 51.75 23.97
C THR A 586 2.71 51.31 25.18
N GLY A 587 4.04 51.34 25.06
CA GLY A 587 4.96 50.92 26.12
C GLY A 587 5.30 49.43 26.13
N MET A 588 4.70 48.64 25.23
CA MET A 588 4.95 47.20 25.10
C MET A 588 5.89 46.86 23.94
N GLU A 589 6.57 47.81 23.31
CA GLU A 589 7.39 47.59 22.11
C GLU A 589 8.57 46.64 22.37
N ILE A 590 9.02 46.57 23.63
CA ILE A 590 10.14 45.74 24.10
C ILE A 590 9.69 44.63 25.05
N TRP A 591 8.41 44.23 25.03
CA TRP A 591 7.82 43.32 26.02
C TRP A 591 8.57 41.98 26.19
N ASN A 592 9.24 41.54 25.12
CA ASN A 592 10.03 40.29 25.08
C ASN A 592 11.46 40.44 25.65
N MET A 593 11.93 41.66 25.92
CA MET A 593 13.28 41.94 26.42
C MET A 593 13.36 41.70 27.94
N PRO A 594 14.53 41.30 28.49
CA PRO A 594 14.69 41.10 29.93
C PRO A 594 14.36 42.33 30.78
N LYS A 595 14.70 43.52 30.27
CA LYS A 595 14.52 44.81 30.96
C LYS A 595 13.07 45.31 31.03
N PHE A 596 12.13 44.64 30.35
CA PHE A 596 10.73 45.03 30.40
C PHE A 596 10.14 44.72 31.78
N ASP A 597 9.39 45.66 32.34
CA ASP A 597 8.72 45.51 33.62
C ASP A 597 7.22 45.29 33.38
N ALA A 598 6.80 44.03 33.43
CA ALA A 598 5.41 43.66 33.15
C ALA A 598 4.44 44.16 34.24
N ALA A 599 4.89 44.21 35.50
CA ALA A 599 4.06 44.67 36.60
C ALA A 599 3.73 46.16 36.46
N ASN A 600 4.75 46.98 36.18
CA ASN A 600 4.55 48.42 35.93
C ASN A 600 3.77 48.70 34.64
N ALA A 601 3.82 47.78 33.66
CA ALA A 601 3.00 47.84 32.44
C ALA A 601 1.55 47.34 32.63
N GLY A 602 1.16 46.97 33.87
CA GLY A 602 -0.20 46.53 34.20
C GLY A 602 -0.54 45.12 33.70
N TRP A 603 0.45 44.25 33.54
CA TRP A 603 0.22 42.85 33.16
C TRP A 603 -0.24 42.01 34.35
N GLU A 604 -1.06 41.00 34.07
CA GLU A 604 -1.53 40.04 35.06
C GLU A 604 -0.53 38.89 35.25
N GLN A 605 -0.67 38.14 36.35
CA GLN A 605 0.10 36.92 36.60
C GLN A 605 -0.80 35.70 36.51
N GLY A 606 -0.31 34.61 35.92
CA GLY A 606 -1.07 33.38 35.76
C GLY A 606 -0.19 32.15 35.57
N LEU A 607 -0.83 30.98 35.62
CA LEU A 607 -0.20 29.69 35.36
C LEU A 607 -0.61 29.16 33.99
N GLN A 608 0.29 28.41 33.34
CA GLN A 608 -0.05 27.66 32.14
C GLN A 608 -0.77 26.34 32.50
N PRO A 609 -1.50 25.69 31.57
CA PRO A 609 -1.79 26.15 30.21
C PRO A 609 -2.69 27.39 30.19
N PHE A 610 -2.39 28.30 29.25
CA PHE A 610 -3.26 29.40 28.87
C PHE A 610 -4.24 28.90 27.81
N GLY A 611 -5.51 29.25 27.91
CA GLY A 611 -6.43 28.83 26.87
C GLY A 611 -7.87 29.22 27.10
N GLN A 612 -8.69 28.85 26.13
CA GLN A 612 -10.14 28.90 26.22
C GLN A 612 -10.78 27.97 25.18
N LEU A 613 -12.01 27.58 25.47
CA LEU A 613 -12.98 27.14 24.47
C LEU A 613 -14.29 27.87 24.77
N ASP A 614 -14.70 28.75 23.85
CA ASP A 614 -15.94 29.53 24.00
C ASP A 614 -15.98 30.34 25.31
N GLY A 615 -14.88 31.03 25.62
CA GLY A 615 -14.73 31.84 26.83
C GLY A 615 -14.57 31.04 28.12
N LYS A 616 -14.43 29.71 28.07
CA LYS A 616 -14.35 28.84 29.26
C LYS A 616 -12.99 28.16 29.40
N LEU A 617 -12.55 27.97 30.64
CA LEU A 617 -11.37 27.19 31.03
C LEU A 617 -11.66 25.69 30.99
N VAL A 618 -11.79 25.14 29.79
CA VAL A 618 -11.99 23.70 29.55
C VAL A 618 -10.95 23.17 28.56
N PRO A 619 -10.62 21.86 28.61
CA PRO A 619 -9.76 21.22 27.61
C PRO A 619 -10.31 21.38 26.19
N LEU A 620 -9.44 21.32 25.19
CA LEU A 620 -9.87 21.28 23.78
C LEU A 620 -10.41 19.91 23.39
N VAL A 621 -9.88 18.85 23.99
CA VAL A 621 -10.35 17.46 23.83
C VAL A 621 -9.88 16.61 25.00
N GLU A 622 -10.73 15.78 25.58
CA GLU A 622 -10.38 14.98 26.77
C GLU A 622 -9.48 13.77 26.46
N THR A 623 -9.45 13.31 25.20
CA THR A 623 -8.81 12.05 24.81
C THR A 623 -7.38 12.19 24.27
N CYS A 624 -6.78 13.39 24.32
CA CYS A 624 -5.42 13.57 23.83
C CYS A 624 -4.40 12.95 24.80
N THR A 625 -3.60 12.00 24.31
CA THR A 625 -2.52 11.32 25.06
C THR A 625 -1.12 11.85 24.73
N ALA A 626 -1.02 12.82 23.82
CA ALA A 626 0.27 13.39 23.43
C ALA A 626 0.79 14.37 24.50
N THR A 627 1.83 13.95 25.22
CA THR A 627 2.46 14.73 26.30
C THR A 627 2.97 16.10 25.86
N PHE A 628 3.43 16.22 24.62
CA PHE A 628 3.85 17.50 24.01
C PHE A 628 2.68 18.41 23.62
N CYS A 629 1.45 17.89 23.52
CA CYS A 629 0.28 18.62 23.05
C CYS A 629 -0.53 19.21 24.20
N ARG A 630 -0.71 18.49 25.31
CA ARG A 630 -1.36 18.97 26.54
C ARG A 630 -2.80 19.52 26.39
N CYS A 631 -3.41 19.41 25.21
CA CYS A 631 -4.72 20.00 24.96
C CYS A 631 -5.90 19.29 25.64
N SER A 632 -5.62 18.17 26.31
CA SER A 632 -6.52 17.48 27.26
C SER A 632 -6.46 18.03 28.67
N GLU A 633 -5.47 18.86 28.97
CA GLU A 633 -5.35 19.51 30.25
C GLU A 633 -6.25 20.75 30.31
N ARG A 634 -6.87 20.95 31.47
CA ARG A 634 -7.69 22.13 31.72
C ARG A 634 -6.78 23.37 31.82
N PRO A 635 -7.04 24.44 31.03
CA PRO A 635 -6.29 25.69 31.17
C PRO A 635 -6.44 26.27 32.59
N GLN A 636 -5.34 26.82 33.12
CA GLN A 636 -5.29 27.46 34.44
C GLN A 636 -5.54 28.98 34.33
N THR A 637 -5.19 29.58 33.18
CA THR A 637 -5.34 31.02 32.93
C THR A 637 -6.12 31.26 31.66
N LEU A 638 -7.04 32.22 31.71
CA LEU A 638 -7.95 32.51 30.60
C LEU A 638 -7.22 33.34 29.54
N TRP A 639 -7.17 32.82 28.32
CA TRP A 639 -6.73 33.59 27.17
C TRP A 639 -7.95 34.26 26.54
N GLU A 640 -8.22 35.51 26.90
CA GLU A 640 -9.50 36.17 26.60
C GLU A 640 -9.64 36.72 25.17
N LYS A 641 -8.61 37.41 24.68
CA LYS A 641 -8.66 38.21 23.43
C LYS A 641 -7.88 37.57 22.30
N GLU A 642 -7.97 38.12 21.09
CA GLU A 642 -7.34 37.50 19.91
C GLU A 642 -5.85 37.19 20.11
N VAL A 643 -5.08 38.14 20.66
CA VAL A 643 -3.63 37.99 20.87
C VAL A 643 -3.33 37.73 22.35
N LEU A 644 -2.39 36.82 22.60
CA LEU A 644 -1.80 36.58 23.92
C LEU A 644 -0.31 36.82 23.86
N LEU A 645 0.20 37.63 24.80
CA LEU A 645 1.62 37.76 25.11
C LEU A 645 1.86 37.13 26.48
N VAL A 646 2.84 36.24 26.60
CA VAL A 646 3.25 35.63 27.87
C VAL A 646 4.76 35.73 28.04
N ARG A 647 5.22 36.00 29.26
CA ARG A 647 6.66 35.99 29.58
C ARG A 647 6.94 35.57 31.02
N ALA A 648 8.10 34.99 31.23
CA ALA A 648 8.64 34.71 32.56
C ALA A 648 10.17 34.77 32.53
N THR A 649 10.77 35.15 33.66
CA THR A 649 12.20 34.92 33.90
C THR A 649 12.37 33.61 34.64
N VAL A 650 13.03 32.65 34.02
CA VAL A 650 13.24 31.30 34.57
C VAL A 650 14.72 31.01 34.72
N GLU A 651 15.08 30.12 35.63
CA GLU A 651 16.46 29.68 35.83
C GLU A 651 16.71 28.37 35.07
N LEU A 652 17.66 28.37 34.13
CA LEU A 652 18.01 27.20 33.34
C LEU A 652 19.42 26.69 33.70
N PRO A 653 19.64 25.37 33.70
CA PRO A 653 20.98 24.80 33.76
C PRO A 653 21.82 25.20 32.53
N PRO A 654 23.16 25.07 32.58
CA PRO A 654 24.00 25.18 31.39
C PRO A 654 23.70 24.06 30.38
N LEU A 655 23.77 24.38 29.09
CA LEU A 655 23.54 23.40 28.01
C LEU A 655 24.71 22.42 27.86
N LYS A 656 24.40 21.14 27.65
CA LYS A 656 25.36 20.06 27.43
C LYS A 656 25.81 20.00 25.97
N LYS A 657 27.09 19.67 25.74
CA LYS A 657 27.70 19.65 24.41
C LYS A 657 27.17 18.52 23.50
N ASP A 658 26.89 17.36 24.08
CA ASP A 658 26.40 16.15 23.40
C ASP A 658 24.86 16.08 23.32
N HIS A 659 24.16 17.16 23.71
CA HIS A 659 22.71 17.24 23.68
C HIS A 659 22.23 18.29 22.68
N ARG A 660 20.97 18.12 22.26
CA ARG A 660 20.18 19.16 21.58
C ARG A 660 18.95 19.50 22.40
N TYR A 661 18.39 20.68 22.14
CA TYR A 661 17.34 21.27 22.95
C TYR A 661 16.23 21.82 22.07
N ARG A 662 15.00 21.76 22.55
CA ARG A 662 13.84 22.36 21.89
C ARG A 662 12.88 23.00 22.89
N ILE A 663 12.15 24.00 22.42
CA ILE A 663 10.98 24.55 23.11
C ILE A 663 9.75 24.02 22.40
N VAL A 664 8.88 23.37 23.15
CA VAL A 664 7.61 22.81 22.66
C VAL A 664 6.48 23.75 23.04
N VAL A 665 5.62 24.06 22.07
CA VAL A 665 4.39 24.84 22.26
C VAL A 665 3.21 23.87 22.33
N GLY A 666 2.72 23.62 23.54
CA GLY A 666 1.50 22.85 23.77
C GLY A 666 0.28 23.52 23.15
N GLY A 667 -0.75 22.73 22.83
CA GLY A 667 -1.96 23.12 22.11
C GLY A 667 -1.74 23.33 20.61
N SER A 668 -0.53 23.73 20.20
CA SER A 668 -0.18 23.97 18.80
C SER A 668 -0.07 22.70 17.96
N ALA A 669 -0.18 21.50 18.54
CA ALA A 669 -0.29 20.24 17.79
C ALA A 669 -1.75 19.78 17.58
N HIS A 670 -2.72 20.46 18.21
CA HIS A 670 -4.15 20.16 18.06
C HIS A 670 -4.69 20.79 16.78
N VAL A 671 -5.38 20.00 15.97
CA VAL A 671 -5.94 20.47 14.69
C VAL A 671 -6.97 21.56 14.95
N ASN A 672 -6.87 22.67 14.24
CA ASN A 672 -7.76 23.82 14.41
C ASN A 672 -7.74 24.45 15.81
N SER A 673 -6.59 24.40 16.51
CA SER A 673 -6.29 25.22 17.68
C SER A 673 -5.18 26.22 17.36
N GLY A 674 -5.37 27.47 17.82
CA GLY A 674 -4.42 28.56 17.61
C GLY A 674 -4.16 28.91 16.13
N GLU A 675 -3.53 30.06 15.89
CA GLU A 675 -3.25 30.56 14.54
C GLU A 675 -1.76 30.82 14.23
N GLY A 676 -0.86 30.47 15.15
CA GLY A 676 0.59 30.65 15.01
C GLY A 676 1.25 31.04 16.33
N TYR A 677 2.57 31.15 16.35
CA TYR A 677 3.33 31.59 17.54
C TYR A 677 4.67 32.22 17.15
N ALA A 678 5.22 33.06 18.02
CA ALA A 678 6.65 33.39 18.02
C ALA A 678 7.23 33.26 19.43
N ILE A 679 8.42 32.68 19.50
CA ILE A 679 9.12 32.36 20.74
C ILE A 679 10.40 33.20 20.81
N TYR A 680 10.61 33.86 21.94
CA TYR A 680 11.74 34.73 22.20
C TYR A 680 12.51 34.26 23.44
N LEU A 681 13.83 34.37 23.35
CA LEU A 681 14.79 34.13 24.43
C LEU A 681 15.63 35.39 24.61
N ASN A 682 15.57 36.00 25.80
CA ASN A 682 16.23 37.27 26.10
C ASN A 682 15.96 38.37 25.06
N GLY A 683 14.74 38.39 24.51
CA GLY A 683 14.32 39.33 23.46
C GLY A 683 14.73 38.95 22.03
N LYS A 684 15.56 37.92 21.84
CA LYS A 684 15.92 37.39 20.51
C LYS A 684 14.88 36.40 20.03
N LEU A 685 14.46 36.50 18.77
CA LEU A 685 13.56 35.52 18.16
C LEU A 685 14.27 34.16 18.03
N LEU A 686 13.70 33.14 18.66
CA LEU A 686 14.22 31.77 18.64
C LEU A 686 13.62 30.96 17.48
N GLY A 687 12.32 31.14 17.24
CA GLY A 687 11.60 30.57 16.11
C GLY A 687 10.13 30.99 16.10
N GLU A 688 9.51 30.94 14.93
CA GLU A 688 8.12 31.33 14.73
C GLU A 688 7.37 30.44 13.75
N SER A 689 6.05 30.57 13.80
CA SER A 689 5.12 29.91 12.91
C SER A 689 3.98 30.88 12.62
N GLU A 690 3.86 31.28 11.36
CA GLU A 690 2.82 32.20 10.91
C GLU A 690 1.47 31.54 10.59
N THR A 691 1.35 30.23 10.81
CA THR A 691 0.15 29.47 10.44
C THR A 691 -0.39 28.62 11.59
N GLY A 692 -1.72 28.45 11.65
CA GLY A 692 -2.38 27.49 12.53
C GLY A 692 -2.25 26.04 12.03
N VAL A 693 -2.70 25.06 12.83
CA VAL A 693 -2.67 23.64 12.43
C VAL A 693 -3.81 23.33 11.47
N ALA A 694 -3.51 22.96 10.23
CA ALA A 694 -4.52 22.49 9.28
C ALA A 694 -4.89 21.01 9.48
N VAL A 695 -5.98 20.58 8.84
CA VAL A 695 -6.37 19.16 8.79
C VAL A 695 -5.22 18.33 8.22
N ARG A 696 -4.89 17.21 8.88
CA ARG A 696 -3.74 16.31 8.57
C ARG A 696 -2.35 16.85 8.94
N GLN A 697 -2.25 18.01 9.61
CA GLN A 697 -0.99 18.54 10.15
C GLN A 697 -0.86 18.42 11.67
N GLY A 698 -1.89 17.92 12.36
CA GLY A 698 -1.85 17.70 13.81
C GLY A 698 -1.05 16.46 14.23
N GLY A 699 -0.87 16.28 15.54
CA GLY A 699 -0.22 15.09 16.12
C GLY A 699 1.31 15.06 16.00
N GLN A 700 1.93 16.21 15.76
CA GLN A 700 3.39 16.40 15.75
C GLN A 700 3.76 17.57 16.68
N PRO A 701 4.83 17.45 17.49
CA PRO A 701 5.27 18.55 18.35
C PRO A 701 5.65 19.75 17.49
N ARG A 702 5.24 20.94 17.95
CA ARG A 702 5.57 22.22 17.34
C ARG A 702 6.29 23.11 18.32
N GLY A 703 7.07 24.04 17.79
CA GLY A 703 7.84 25.02 18.53
C GLY A 703 9.10 25.37 17.76
N CYS A 704 10.25 25.37 18.44
CA CYS A 704 11.55 25.65 17.82
C CYS A 704 12.70 24.89 18.51
N TYR A 705 13.80 24.67 17.80
CA TYR A 705 15.03 24.17 18.39
C TYR A 705 15.87 25.33 18.96
N ILE A 706 16.72 25.03 19.94
CA ILE A 706 17.78 25.96 20.38
C ILE A 706 19.03 25.64 19.56
N TYR A 707 19.20 26.40 18.48
CA TYR A 707 20.31 26.27 17.54
C TYR A 707 21.62 26.83 18.10
N SER A 708 22.73 26.45 17.48
CA SER A 708 24.10 26.77 17.93
C SER A 708 24.37 28.27 18.03
N ASP A 709 23.74 29.08 17.18
CA ASP A 709 23.83 30.54 17.16
C ASP A 709 23.23 31.23 18.40
N LEU A 710 22.37 30.55 19.14
CA LEU A 710 21.70 31.08 20.35
C LEU A 710 22.01 30.29 21.62
N ARG A 711 22.88 29.28 21.57
CA ARG A 711 23.29 28.52 22.78
C ARG A 711 23.98 29.39 23.83
N ASP A 712 24.72 30.41 23.41
CA ASP A 712 25.41 31.35 24.31
C ASP A 712 24.45 32.24 25.12
N GLU A 713 23.16 32.27 24.79
CA GLU A 713 22.13 32.91 25.61
C GLU A 713 21.79 32.09 26.88
N ILE A 714 22.22 30.83 26.94
CA ILE A 714 21.94 29.90 28.05
C ILE A 714 23.27 29.33 28.59
N LYS A 715 23.98 30.16 29.37
CA LYS A 715 25.23 29.75 30.06
C LYS A 715 24.98 29.20 31.47
N GLY A 716 23.73 28.94 31.80
CA GLY A 716 23.26 28.73 33.17
C GLY A 716 22.76 30.03 33.80
N GLY A 717 21.73 29.93 34.64
CA GLY A 717 21.15 31.07 35.36
C GLY A 717 19.86 31.60 34.73
N LYS A 718 19.54 32.87 35.02
CA LYS A 718 18.26 33.49 34.65
C LYS A 718 18.19 33.83 33.16
N VAL A 719 17.13 33.38 32.50
CA VAL A 719 16.77 33.75 31.12
C VAL A 719 15.34 34.25 31.06
N THR A 720 15.04 35.16 30.14
CA THR A 720 13.67 35.61 29.88
C THR A 720 13.10 34.85 28.70
N LEU A 721 12.04 34.07 28.94
CA LEU A 721 11.25 33.43 27.90
C LEU A 721 10.00 34.27 27.64
N ALA A 722 9.69 34.47 26.37
CA ALA A 722 8.53 35.24 25.94
C ALA A 722 7.88 34.57 24.72
N VAL A 723 6.55 34.47 24.68
CA VAL A 723 5.81 33.86 23.58
C VAL A 723 4.57 34.67 23.25
N THR A 724 4.29 34.81 21.95
CA THR A 724 3.03 35.37 21.45
C THR A 724 2.25 34.31 20.69
N SER A 725 0.92 34.34 20.75
CA SER A 725 0.04 33.50 19.92
C SER A 725 -1.32 34.16 19.66
N PHE A 726 -2.10 33.54 18.77
CA PHE A 726 -3.40 34.02 18.27
C PHE A 726 -4.48 32.96 18.45
N LEU A 727 -5.67 33.38 18.90
CA LEU A 727 -6.85 32.52 18.95
C LEU A 727 -7.31 32.13 17.56
N ARG A 728 -7.95 30.96 17.48
CA ARG A 728 -8.59 30.48 16.26
C ARG A 728 -10.10 30.64 16.31
N TYR A 729 -10.67 31.13 15.21
CA TYR A 729 -12.11 31.40 15.06
C TYR A 729 -12.81 30.60 13.96
N ASN A 730 -12.08 29.75 13.22
CA ASN A 730 -12.67 28.98 12.13
C ASN A 730 -12.29 27.49 12.09
N HIS A 731 -13.15 26.72 11.44
CA HIS A 731 -12.92 25.36 11.01
C HIS A 731 -12.98 25.29 9.47
N PRO A 732 -11.96 24.74 8.78
CA PRO A 732 -11.87 24.76 7.31
C PRO A 732 -13.07 24.16 6.56
N ARG A 733 -13.84 23.28 7.22
CA ARG A 733 -15.04 22.63 6.66
C ARG A 733 -16.36 23.08 7.27
N ARG A 734 -16.33 23.75 8.43
CA ARG A 734 -17.56 24.09 9.20
C ARG A 734 -17.79 25.60 9.30
N GLY A 735 -16.86 26.42 8.79
CA GLY A 735 -16.96 27.88 8.85
C GLY A 735 -16.53 28.40 10.23
N LEU A 736 -17.22 29.44 10.70
CA LEU A 736 -16.95 30.06 12.01
C LEU A 736 -17.20 29.06 13.15
N GLN A 737 -16.37 29.16 14.18
CA GLN A 737 -16.51 28.40 15.42
C GLN A 737 -16.19 29.30 16.62
N PRO A 738 -16.62 28.93 17.84
CA PRO A 738 -16.20 29.64 19.04
C PRO A 738 -14.69 29.77 19.14
N PRO A 739 -14.18 30.90 19.66
CA PRO A 739 -12.75 31.11 19.87
C PRO A 739 -12.17 29.96 20.67
N ARG A 740 -11.05 29.44 20.19
CA ARG A 740 -10.32 28.40 20.89
C ARG A 740 -8.82 28.56 20.75
N GLY A 741 -8.14 28.29 21.85
CA GLY A 741 -6.69 28.33 21.94
C GLY A 741 -6.23 27.56 23.17
N HIS A 742 -5.03 27.01 23.08
CA HIS A 742 -4.34 26.36 24.18
C HIS A 742 -2.86 26.60 23.97
N LEU A 743 -2.16 27.09 24.99
CA LEU A 743 -0.75 27.45 24.95
C LEU A 743 -0.10 27.07 26.26
N SER A 744 0.95 26.27 26.17
CA SER A 744 1.86 25.96 27.26
C SER A 744 3.27 25.83 26.69
N LEU A 745 4.28 26.04 27.50
CA LEU A 745 5.67 25.89 27.11
C LEU A 745 6.33 24.79 27.93
N GLN A 746 7.22 24.06 27.25
CA GLN A 746 8.14 23.10 27.84
C GLN A 746 9.48 23.27 27.12
N ILE A 747 10.57 23.17 27.87
CA ILE A 747 11.90 22.98 27.28
C ILE A 747 12.28 21.53 27.49
N GLU A 748 12.80 20.92 26.44
CA GLU A 748 13.23 19.54 26.46
C GLU A 748 14.68 19.44 25.98
N GLU A 749 15.43 18.55 26.62
CA GLU A 749 16.78 18.15 26.21
C GLU A 749 16.77 16.73 25.66
N GLN A 750 17.72 16.45 24.77
CA GLN A 750 17.88 15.12 24.20
C GLN A 750 19.36 14.84 23.95
N LYS A 751 19.83 13.71 24.46
CA LYS A 751 21.16 13.18 24.16
C LYS A 751 21.21 12.78 22.68
N MET A 752 22.27 13.14 21.97
CA MET A 752 22.39 12.82 20.55
C MET A 752 23.01 11.43 20.33
N PRO A 753 22.44 10.60 19.43
CA PRO A 753 23.06 9.33 19.06
C PRO A 753 24.34 9.55 18.27
N SER A 754 25.25 8.57 18.33
CA SER A 754 26.46 8.58 17.52
C SER A 754 26.12 8.48 16.03
N LEU A 755 26.71 9.37 15.22
CA LEU A 755 26.61 9.34 13.76
C LEU A 755 27.88 8.79 13.08
N LYS A 756 28.80 8.24 13.86
CA LYS A 756 30.11 7.72 13.40
C LYS A 756 30.04 6.31 12.84
#